data_AF-A0A1J8QA12-F1
#
_entry.id   AF-A0A1J8QA12-F1
#
_cell.length_a   1.000
_cell.length_b   1.000
_cell.length_c   1.000
_cell.angle_alpha   90.00
_cell.angle_beta   90.00
_cell.angle_gamma   90.00
#
_symmetry.space_group_name_H-M   'P 1'
#
loop_
_entity.id
_entity.type
_entity.pdbx_description
1 polymer ?
#
loop_
_entity_poly.entity_id
_entity_poly.type
_entity_poly.pdbx_seq_one_letter_code
_entity_poly.pdbx_strand_id
1 'polypeptide(L)'
;MDVPFINSGALSRAQYSLVRKVESAQSPPAVDQILLSEIDDIRRHFAAGGLSLKECREKLIMLLYCSMNLTHVTPGELAFALPHAVNLAEMGKTLRDKQLGFVFCTEVMPANHELQLMLVNTIRKDLESSSTARICLALSFLIQAPNDDVIPAVESHLQGLFMHKSTLVRRRAYLAYHSLLRNESSRLTPLEDAVVLRIQRTLPSIDPCAMAAAIKLNQAQSINDEVNALLPIVWQRPGHQYLSLTLLVLRALRKAKVSSPNVGIVIDVIKCTSDPPMRVLLREAFLVLSSVSAEVVQECQTQQSLCPVACIRHLLTSKDPNDQYLFISCLDCLSPTLWAGTLPGTTAILDEWEVQEVMKLLDSRDRLVRKLTLRVLQAVDYSLAEAYYAQLLQNRPIGSSLSDKTDYLSRLLDVCEVQCGNDGEQYASHLKNLFTVAEGEIQGRSEEMPVFEAAVEMILTHIREFDIASCISCVTALGVSVTELDARIGPTLMVVISALVCEYCGKIAVPPLGLLQGMASRLASYVVTVQDACLLSMLRVCAECDEIPDTIPKIVAEISQFSGKFIRNRCSLFLTYYGQRNVLTGVIAQASSSSLPDFLAALKVHQTNMSGASTRSDPKLSGPSPPRASLSPGKLRYDAYAAPQAVPSLRHLLSPHRTESTPPSSGRRTRSSSRASERGMSLAELARTITPGELTIVAAQGPLYDLPEPDHVRNPKTPPGENLASRVDLISLDMAPNEISVTVPTLEPYFEEVWDAMENSNSRGWCESSMDNIVRLLQSLQHSMRVIAVDQPPFEGELKVLVIASSDLSLEESKQCAALRLRESEEESCLWRLRCDDVELRTIIKRLLDGI
;
A
#
# COMPACT_ATOMS: atom_id res chain seq x y z
N MET A 1 -0.30 -3.56 24.21
CA MET A 1 -1.72 -3.27 24.47
C MET A 1 -2.22 -4.31 25.46
N ASP A 2 -2.41 -3.97 26.74
CA ASP A 2 -2.92 -4.91 27.74
C ASP A 2 -4.45 -4.89 27.77
N VAL A 3 -5.07 -5.31 26.66
CA VAL A 3 -6.53 -5.45 26.58
C VAL A 3 -6.88 -6.84 27.12
N PRO A 4 -7.64 -6.98 28.22
CA PRO A 4 -7.98 -8.29 28.78
C PRO A 4 -8.80 -9.12 27.79
N PHE A 5 -8.70 -10.45 27.87
CA PHE A 5 -9.39 -11.40 26.97
C PHE A 5 -10.87 -11.06 26.74
N ILE A 6 -11.58 -10.69 27.80
CA ILE A 6 -13.02 -10.35 27.78
C ILE A 6 -13.33 -9.17 26.83
N ASN A 7 -12.38 -8.24 26.66
CA ASN A 7 -12.49 -7.06 25.81
C ASN A 7 -11.73 -7.20 24.48
N SER A 8 -11.06 -8.34 24.26
CA SER A 8 -10.18 -8.58 23.10
C SER A 8 -10.92 -9.03 21.83
N GLY A 9 -12.20 -9.43 21.97
CA GLY A 9 -12.98 -10.00 20.87
C GLY A 9 -12.55 -11.42 20.43
N ALA A 10 -11.51 -12.01 21.03
CA ALA A 10 -11.01 -13.33 20.69
C ALA A 10 -12.02 -14.46 20.98
N LEU A 11 -12.09 -15.46 20.10
CA LEU A 11 -13.01 -16.61 20.22
C LEU A 11 -12.64 -17.54 21.37
N SER A 12 -11.34 -17.70 21.60
CA SER A 12 -10.80 -18.62 22.58
C SER A 12 -9.59 -18.02 23.29
N ARG A 13 -9.33 -18.49 24.50
CA ARG A 13 -8.12 -18.12 25.26
C ARG A 13 -6.85 -18.52 24.49
N ALA A 14 -6.91 -19.62 23.74
CA ALA A 14 -5.81 -20.06 22.88
C ALA A 14 -5.51 -19.03 21.79
N GLN A 15 -6.52 -18.57 21.07
CA GLN A 15 -6.37 -17.53 20.06
C GLN A 15 -5.82 -16.22 20.65
N TYR A 16 -6.38 -15.77 21.78
CA TYR A 16 -5.88 -14.58 22.48
C TYR A 16 -4.41 -14.72 22.90
N SER A 17 -4.03 -15.91 23.40
CA SER A 17 -2.65 -16.17 23.78
C SER A 17 -1.69 -16.18 22.59
N LEU A 18 -2.11 -16.72 21.44
CA LEU A 18 -1.32 -16.73 20.22
C LEU A 18 -1.05 -15.31 19.73
N VAL A 19 -2.10 -14.50 19.60
CA VAL A 19 -1.97 -13.09 19.16
C VAL A 19 -1.06 -12.31 20.11
N ARG A 20 -1.22 -12.49 21.44
CA ARG A 20 -0.36 -11.83 22.42
C ARG A 20 1.10 -12.26 22.29
N LYS A 21 1.37 -13.57 22.10
CA LYS A 21 2.73 -14.08 21.89
C LYS A 21 3.36 -13.46 20.66
N VAL A 22 2.63 -13.38 19.55
CA VAL A 22 3.08 -12.77 18.29
C VAL A 22 3.36 -11.28 18.46
N GLU A 23 2.44 -10.52 19.07
CA GLU A 23 2.62 -9.08 19.30
C GLU A 23 3.74 -8.75 20.30
N SER A 24 4.01 -9.66 21.25
CA SER A 24 5.08 -9.51 22.24
C SER A 24 6.46 -9.92 21.73
N ALA A 25 6.55 -10.53 20.55
CA ALA A 25 7.81 -11.02 20.02
C ALA A 25 8.72 -9.85 19.60
N GLN A 26 9.98 -9.91 20.02
CA GLN A 26 10.95 -8.83 19.79
C GLN A 26 11.56 -8.83 18.39
N SER A 27 11.39 -9.92 17.63
CA SER A 27 11.99 -10.06 16.29
C SER A 27 11.07 -10.83 15.33
N PRO A 28 11.09 -10.52 14.01
CA PRO A 28 10.37 -11.28 12.98
C PRO A 28 10.63 -12.80 12.98
N PRO A 29 11.87 -13.33 13.12
CA PRO A 29 12.08 -14.78 13.14
C PRO A 29 11.49 -15.45 14.39
N ALA A 30 11.40 -14.74 15.52
CA ALA A 30 10.73 -15.25 16.71
C ALA A 30 9.20 -15.38 16.49
N VAL A 31 8.60 -14.46 15.73
CA VAL A 31 7.20 -14.57 15.31
C VAL A 31 6.98 -15.82 14.48
N ASP A 32 7.81 -16.05 13.46
CA ASP A 32 7.69 -17.21 12.58
C ASP A 32 7.79 -18.54 13.36
N GLN A 33 8.71 -18.64 14.32
CA GLN A 33 8.82 -19.84 15.18
C GLN A 33 7.56 -20.10 16.01
N ILE A 34 6.97 -19.04 16.58
CA ILE A 34 5.72 -19.17 17.36
C ILE A 34 4.59 -19.66 16.46
N LEU A 35 4.44 -19.07 15.26
CA LEU A 35 3.38 -19.43 14.32
C LEU A 35 3.53 -20.88 13.81
N LEU A 36 4.75 -21.30 13.46
CA LEU A 36 5.02 -22.67 13.01
C LEU A 36 4.74 -23.70 14.11
N SER A 37 5.11 -23.39 15.36
CA SER A 37 4.82 -24.29 16.49
C SER A 37 3.32 -24.49 16.69
N GLU A 38 2.52 -23.43 16.52
CA GLU A 38 1.06 -23.51 16.62
C GLU A 38 0.46 -24.28 15.45
N ILE A 39 0.98 -24.12 14.22
CA ILE A 39 0.54 -24.92 13.06
C ILE A 39 0.75 -26.42 13.32
N ASP A 40 1.91 -26.81 13.85
CA ASP A 40 2.22 -28.20 14.17
C ASP A 40 1.34 -28.76 15.30
N ASP A 41 1.04 -27.94 16.32
CA ASP A 41 0.09 -28.28 17.36
C ASP A 41 -1.29 -28.54 16.75
N ILE A 42 -1.79 -27.64 15.90
CA ILE A 42 -3.10 -27.80 15.24
C ILE A 42 -3.12 -29.03 14.33
N ARG A 43 -2.04 -29.30 13.59
CA ARG A 43 -1.90 -30.50 12.75
C ARG A 43 -2.05 -31.78 13.57
N ARG A 44 -1.40 -31.86 14.73
CA ARG A 44 -1.54 -33.00 15.65
C ARG A 44 -2.96 -33.17 16.16
N HIS A 45 -3.67 -32.08 16.46
CA HIS A 45 -5.06 -32.14 16.90
C HIS A 45 -6.00 -32.62 15.79
N PHE A 46 -5.80 -32.17 14.55
CA PHE A 46 -6.57 -32.63 13.39
C PHE A 46 -6.36 -34.11 13.10
N ALA A 47 -5.13 -34.60 13.24
CA ALA A 47 -4.80 -36.02 13.09
C ALA A 47 -5.43 -36.93 14.16
N ALA A 48 -5.67 -36.42 15.38
CA ALA A 48 -6.24 -37.20 16.47
C ALA A 48 -7.74 -37.53 16.29
N GLY A 49 -8.45 -36.83 15.39
CA GLY A 49 -9.86 -37.04 15.12
C GLY A 49 -10.80 -36.59 16.26
N GLY A 50 -12.12 -36.64 16.02
CA GLY A 50 -13.13 -36.36 17.06
C GLY A 50 -13.41 -34.88 17.38
N LEU A 51 -12.94 -33.94 16.55
CA LEU A 51 -13.17 -32.51 16.75
C LEU A 51 -14.63 -32.12 16.56
N SER A 52 -15.16 -31.30 17.47
CA SER A 52 -16.45 -30.64 17.27
C SER A 52 -16.35 -29.58 16.16
N LEU A 53 -17.48 -29.26 15.51
CA LEU A 53 -17.53 -28.18 14.50
C LEU A 53 -17.06 -26.83 15.08
N LYS A 54 -17.28 -26.59 16.38
CA LYS A 54 -16.83 -25.37 17.07
C LYS A 54 -15.31 -25.32 17.20
N GLU A 55 -14.68 -26.42 17.59
CA GLU A 55 -13.21 -26.51 17.69
C GLU A 55 -12.57 -26.45 16.31
N CYS A 56 -13.14 -27.13 15.33
CA CYS A 56 -12.71 -27.06 13.93
C CYS A 56 -12.69 -25.60 13.45
N ARG A 57 -13.78 -24.86 13.66
CA ARG A 57 -13.88 -23.43 13.34
C ARG A 57 -12.80 -22.59 14.02
N GLU A 58 -12.58 -22.77 15.33
CA GLU A 58 -11.55 -22.03 16.07
C GLU A 58 -10.14 -22.32 15.52
N LYS A 59 -9.82 -23.58 15.25
CA LYS A 59 -8.51 -23.97 14.70
C LYS A 59 -8.30 -23.47 13.27
N LEU A 60 -9.31 -23.49 12.41
CA LEU A 60 -9.21 -22.94 11.05
C LEU A 60 -8.96 -21.42 11.06
N ILE A 61 -9.59 -20.68 11.97
CA ILE A 61 -9.33 -19.24 12.14
C ILE A 61 -7.89 -18.99 12.61
N MET A 62 -7.39 -19.80 13.54
CA MET A 62 -6.00 -19.70 13.98
C MET A 62 -5.02 -20.00 12.84
N LEU A 63 -5.30 -21.00 12.00
CA LEU A 63 -4.48 -21.30 10.82
C LEU A 63 -4.47 -20.16 9.80
N LEU A 64 -5.63 -19.51 9.54
CA LEU A 64 -5.67 -18.30 8.69
C LEU A 64 -4.89 -17.13 9.29
N TYR A 65 -4.95 -16.97 10.62
CA TYR A 65 -4.12 -15.97 11.29
C TYR A 65 -2.63 -16.29 11.12
N CYS A 66 -2.22 -17.55 11.28
CA CYS A 66 -0.83 -17.94 11.05
C CYS A 66 -0.41 -17.69 9.59
N SER A 67 -1.24 -18.05 8.61
CA SER A 67 -0.90 -17.87 7.19
C SER A 67 -0.72 -16.40 6.79
N MET A 68 -1.46 -15.48 7.41
CA MET A 68 -1.36 -14.05 7.13
C MET A 68 -0.16 -13.36 7.79
N ASN A 69 0.43 -13.95 8.85
CA ASN A 69 1.51 -13.33 9.62
C ASN A 69 2.88 -14.00 9.41
N LEU A 70 2.94 -15.13 8.70
CA LEU A 70 4.20 -15.78 8.33
C LEU A 70 4.94 -14.99 7.26
N THR A 71 6.24 -14.77 7.46
CA THR A 71 7.10 -14.07 6.49
C THR A 71 7.32 -14.87 5.21
N HIS A 72 7.37 -16.20 5.33
CA HIS A 72 7.47 -17.15 4.23
C HIS A 72 6.44 -18.27 4.43
N VAL A 73 5.50 -18.40 3.51
CA VAL A 73 4.54 -19.51 3.50
C VAL A 73 4.98 -20.48 2.41
N THR A 74 5.35 -21.72 2.77
CA THR A 74 5.58 -22.71 1.72
C THR A 74 4.23 -23.23 1.19
N PRO A 75 4.10 -23.39 -0.14
CA PRO A 75 2.86 -23.86 -0.74
C PRO A 75 2.53 -25.27 -0.25
N GLY A 76 1.36 -25.42 0.38
CA GLY A 76 0.86 -26.72 0.85
C GLY A 76 1.02 -27.02 2.34
N GLU A 77 1.67 -26.15 3.13
CA GLU A 77 1.86 -26.32 4.58
C GLU A 77 0.55 -26.55 5.36
N LEU A 78 -0.54 -25.97 4.87
CA LEU A 78 -1.88 -26.00 5.45
C LEU A 78 -2.85 -26.96 4.75
N ALA A 79 -2.39 -27.75 3.77
CA ALA A 79 -3.24 -28.66 2.99
C ALA A 79 -3.94 -29.71 3.87
N PHE A 80 -3.32 -30.11 4.99
CA PHE A 80 -3.91 -31.04 5.96
C PHE A 80 -5.24 -30.56 6.57
N ALA A 81 -5.49 -29.25 6.56
CA ALA A 81 -6.70 -28.64 7.10
C ALA A 81 -7.86 -28.57 6.07
N LEU A 82 -7.60 -28.80 4.78
CA LEU A 82 -8.60 -28.71 3.72
C LEU A 82 -9.80 -29.66 3.90
N PRO A 83 -9.64 -30.94 4.30
CA PRO A 83 -10.79 -31.81 4.55
C PRO A 83 -11.72 -31.26 5.64
N HIS A 84 -11.13 -30.66 6.69
CA HIS A 84 -11.89 -30.05 7.79
C HIS A 84 -12.60 -28.77 7.35
N ALA A 85 -11.98 -27.97 6.49
CA ALA A 85 -12.58 -26.76 5.92
C ALA A 85 -13.75 -27.08 4.97
N VAL A 86 -13.60 -28.09 4.11
CA VAL A 86 -14.68 -28.56 3.21
C VAL A 86 -15.85 -29.11 4.02
N ASN A 87 -15.58 -29.91 5.05
CA ASN A 87 -16.63 -30.39 5.95
C ASN A 87 -17.35 -29.24 6.67
N LEU A 88 -16.62 -28.20 7.09
CA LEU A 88 -17.23 -27.01 7.70
C LEU A 88 -18.09 -26.22 6.69
N ALA A 89 -17.67 -26.15 5.42
CA ALA A 89 -18.45 -25.54 4.35
C ALA A 89 -19.76 -26.31 4.04
N GLU A 90 -19.71 -27.64 4.08
CA GLU A 90 -20.88 -28.47 3.78
C GLU A 90 -21.85 -28.60 4.97
N MET A 91 -21.33 -29.00 6.14
CA MET A 91 -22.10 -29.35 7.34
C MET A 91 -22.30 -28.17 8.31
N GLY A 92 -21.69 -27.02 8.04
CA GLY A 92 -21.83 -25.81 8.85
C GLY A 92 -23.31 -25.43 9.06
N LYS A 93 -23.74 -25.37 10.32
CA LYS A 93 -25.12 -25.02 10.68
C LYS A 93 -25.37 -23.52 10.54
N THR A 94 -24.38 -22.71 10.89
CA THR A 94 -24.48 -21.25 10.77
C THR A 94 -23.89 -20.76 9.45
N LEU A 95 -24.37 -19.61 8.98
CA LEU A 95 -23.83 -18.93 7.80
C LEU A 95 -22.32 -18.65 7.93
N ARG A 96 -21.88 -18.34 9.16
CA ARG A 96 -20.49 -18.01 9.51
C ARG A 96 -19.56 -19.21 9.38
N ASP A 97 -20.03 -20.39 9.79
CA ASP A 97 -19.26 -21.63 9.64
C ASP A 97 -19.02 -21.94 8.17
N LYS A 98 -20.08 -21.84 7.35
CA LYS A 98 -19.97 -22.02 5.90
C LYS A 98 -19.04 -20.99 5.26
N GLN A 99 -19.19 -19.73 5.63
CA GLN A 99 -18.33 -18.64 5.14
C GLN A 99 -16.86 -18.89 5.49
N LEU A 100 -16.55 -19.33 6.71
CA LEU A 100 -15.19 -19.67 7.11
C LEU A 100 -14.64 -20.83 6.28
N GLY A 101 -15.43 -21.88 6.08
CA GLY A 101 -15.04 -23.02 5.24
C GLY A 101 -14.70 -22.59 3.81
N PHE A 102 -15.56 -21.79 3.18
CA PHE A 102 -15.32 -21.24 1.84
C PHE A 102 -14.07 -20.35 1.80
N VAL A 103 -13.92 -19.39 2.73
CA VAL A 103 -12.75 -18.50 2.78
C VAL A 103 -11.47 -19.30 2.95
N PHE A 104 -11.45 -20.29 3.85
CA PHE A 104 -10.28 -21.14 4.04
C PHE A 104 -9.91 -21.90 2.77
N CYS A 105 -10.90 -22.45 2.07
CA CYS A 105 -10.67 -23.12 0.80
C CYS A 105 -10.13 -22.15 -0.26
N THR A 106 -10.69 -20.94 -0.38
CA THR A 106 -10.21 -19.92 -1.34
C THR A 106 -8.75 -19.53 -1.10
N GLU A 107 -8.33 -19.38 0.16
CA GLU A 107 -6.98 -18.93 0.50
C GLU A 107 -5.93 -20.06 0.43
N VAL A 108 -6.31 -21.30 0.74
CA VAL A 108 -5.34 -22.41 0.94
C VAL A 108 -5.39 -23.46 -0.17
N MET A 109 -6.52 -23.66 -0.85
CA MET A 109 -6.69 -24.77 -1.80
C MET A 109 -6.09 -24.44 -3.18
N PRO A 110 -5.19 -25.28 -3.72
CA PRO A 110 -4.72 -25.17 -5.10
C PRO A 110 -5.85 -25.42 -6.11
N ALA A 111 -5.73 -24.84 -7.31
CA ALA A 111 -6.77 -24.88 -8.34
C ALA A 111 -7.12 -26.30 -8.87
N ASN A 112 -6.24 -27.30 -8.70
CA ASN A 112 -6.43 -28.67 -9.19
C ASN A 112 -6.60 -29.69 -8.04
N HIS A 113 -7.05 -29.24 -6.87
CA HIS A 113 -7.15 -30.09 -5.70
C HIS A 113 -8.38 -31.02 -5.78
N GLU A 114 -8.23 -32.31 -5.47
CA GLU A 114 -9.29 -33.33 -5.59
C GLU A 114 -10.59 -32.98 -4.83
N LEU A 115 -10.47 -32.33 -3.67
CA LEU A 115 -11.59 -31.91 -2.83
C LEU A 115 -12.48 -30.82 -3.45
N GLN A 116 -12.05 -30.21 -4.55
CA GLN A 116 -12.84 -29.20 -5.25
C GLN A 116 -14.16 -29.76 -5.79
N LEU A 117 -14.19 -31.05 -6.17
CA LEU A 117 -15.42 -31.74 -6.57
C LEU A 117 -16.46 -31.82 -5.45
N MET A 118 -16.02 -31.92 -4.18
CA MET A 118 -16.94 -31.87 -3.03
C MET A 118 -17.52 -30.46 -2.84
N LEU A 119 -16.72 -29.43 -3.09
CA LEU A 119 -17.19 -28.05 -3.06
C LEU A 119 -18.19 -27.77 -4.17
N VAL A 120 -18.03 -28.34 -5.38
CA VAL A 120 -19.00 -28.20 -6.48
C VAL A 120 -20.41 -28.58 -6.03
N ASN A 121 -20.55 -29.74 -5.37
CA ASN A 121 -21.85 -30.20 -4.87
C ASN A 121 -22.40 -29.30 -3.76
N THR A 122 -21.52 -28.79 -2.89
CA THR A 122 -21.91 -27.86 -1.81
C THR A 122 -22.40 -26.53 -2.37
N ILE A 123 -21.70 -25.98 -3.37
CA ILE A 123 -22.07 -24.74 -4.08
C ILE A 123 -23.42 -24.93 -4.76
N ARG A 124 -23.63 -26.03 -5.49
CA ARG A 124 -24.92 -26.32 -6.14
C ARG A 124 -26.08 -26.31 -5.12
N LYS A 125 -25.94 -27.04 -4.01
CA LYS A 125 -26.94 -27.06 -2.92
C LYS A 125 -27.22 -25.67 -2.35
N ASP A 126 -26.17 -24.84 -2.19
CA ASP A 126 -26.32 -23.48 -1.64
C ASP A 126 -26.96 -22.50 -2.65
N LEU A 127 -26.73 -22.67 -3.97
CA LEU A 127 -27.40 -21.89 -5.03
C LEU A 127 -28.89 -22.25 -5.17
N GLU A 128 -29.25 -23.51 -4.94
CA GLU A 128 -30.64 -24.00 -4.95
C GLU A 128 -31.41 -23.62 -3.68
N SER A 129 -30.72 -23.11 -2.64
CA SER A 129 -31.35 -22.80 -1.36
C SER A 129 -32.27 -21.58 -1.43
N SER A 130 -33.33 -21.55 -0.61
CA SER A 130 -34.22 -20.39 -0.50
C SER A 130 -33.58 -19.20 0.23
N SER A 131 -32.45 -19.43 0.92
CA SER A 131 -31.78 -18.40 1.70
C SER A 131 -30.92 -17.51 0.81
N THR A 132 -31.33 -16.24 0.68
CA THR A 132 -30.56 -15.22 -0.04
C THR A 132 -29.10 -15.12 0.44
N ALA A 133 -28.85 -15.34 1.74
CA ALA A 133 -27.51 -15.29 2.31
C ALA A 133 -26.62 -16.45 1.84
N ARG A 134 -27.17 -17.68 1.77
CA ARG A 134 -26.44 -18.87 1.29
C ARG A 134 -26.15 -18.78 -0.21
N ILE A 135 -27.14 -18.35 -1.00
CA ILE A 135 -26.94 -18.07 -2.43
C ILE A 135 -25.80 -17.05 -2.61
N CYS A 136 -25.83 -15.95 -1.88
CA CYS A 136 -24.81 -14.90 -1.97
C CYS A 136 -23.41 -15.39 -1.57
N LEU A 137 -23.28 -16.30 -0.58
CA LEU A 137 -22.00 -16.90 -0.21
C LEU A 137 -21.45 -17.79 -1.33
N ALA A 138 -22.29 -18.68 -1.87
CA ALA A 138 -21.91 -19.57 -2.97
C ALA A 138 -21.45 -18.77 -4.21
N LEU A 139 -22.21 -17.73 -4.58
CA LEU A 139 -21.83 -16.83 -5.68
C LEU A 139 -20.53 -16.07 -5.40
N SER A 140 -20.28 -15.65 -4.16
CA SER A 140 -19.02 -15.01 -3.78
C SER A 140 -17.82 -15.95 -3.91
N PHE A 141 -17.98 -17.22 -3.53
CA PHE A 141 -16.95 -18.22 -3.71
C PHE A 141 -16.63 -18.43 -5.20
N LEU A 142 -17.65 -18.56 -6.06
CA LEU A 142 -17.47 -18.69 -7.52
C LEU A 142 -16.75 -17.51 -8.18
N ILE A 143 -16.94 -16.30 -7.66
CA ILE A 143 -16.24 -15.09 -8.15
C ILE A 143 -14.75 -15.12 -7.76
N GLN A 144 -14.43 -15.60 -6.56
CA GLN A 144 -13.07 -15.59 -6.03
C GLN A 144 -12.22 -16.76 -6.52
N ALA A 145 -12.81 -17.94 -6.63
CA ALA A 145 -12.17 -19.18 -7.07
C ALA A 145 -12.96 -19.81 -8.24
N PRO A 146 -12.89 -19.22 -9.45
CA PRO A 146 -13.54 -19.78 -10.62
C PRO A 146 -12.90 -21.14 -10.97
N ASN A 147 -13.74 -22.13 -11.27
CA ASN A 147 -13.30 -23.46 -11.70
C ASN A 147 -14.20 -23.96 -12.84
N ASP A 148 -13.57 -24.47 -13.89
CA ASP A 148 -14.22 -24.99 -15.08
C ASP A 148 -15.07 -26.23 -14.77
N ASP A 149 -14.65 -27.07 -13.81
CA ASP A 149 -15.42 -28.26 -13.42
C ASP A 149 -16.76 -27.92 -12.74
N VAL A 150 -16.90 -26.71 -12.21
CA VAL A 150 -18.13 -26.27 -11.54
C VAL A 150 -19.19 -25.85 -12.56
N ILE A 151 -18.78 -25.42 -13.75
CA ILE A 151 -19.66 -24.82 -14.77
C ILE A 151 -20.89 -25.69 -15.07
N PRO A 152 -20.76 -26.99 -15.41
CA PRO A 152 -21.92 -27.81 -15.76
C PRO A 152 -22.94 -27.96 -14.63
N ALA A 153 -22.51 -27.84 -13.38
CA ALA A 153 -23.37 -28.00 -12.21
C ALA A 153 -24.15 -26.72 -11.86
N VAL A 154 -23.64 -25.54 -12.24
CA VAL A 154 -24.18 -24.24 -11.78
C VAL A 154 -24.77 -23.39 -12.89
N GLU A 155 -24.45 -23.64 -14.17
CA GLU A 155 -24.82 -22.77 -15.30
C GLU A 155 -26.33 -22.47 -15.37
N SER A 156 -27.19 -23.50 -15.35
CA SER A 156 -28.64 -23.34 -15.40
C SER A 156 -29.19 -22.56 -14.19
N HIS A 157 -28.63 -22.81 -13.01
CA HIS A 157 -28.99 -22.11 -11.78
C HIS A 157 -28.60 -20.63 -11.85
N LEU A 158 -27.40 -20.31 -12.34
CA LEU A 158 -26.94 -18.92 -12.50
C LEU A 158 -27.84 -18.13 -13.44
N GLN A 159 -28.27 -18.73 -14.56
CA GLN A 159 -29.21 -18.10 -15.49
C GLN A 159 -30.54 -17.76 -14.83
N GLY A 160 -31.08 -18.66 -14.00
CA GLY A 160 -32.29 -18.40 -13.20
C GLY A 160 -32.10 -17.25 -12.19
N LEU A 161 -30.91 -17.13 -11.60
CA LEU A 161 -30.60 -16.11 -10.59
C LEU A 161 -30.49 -14.69 -11.17
N PHE A 162 -30.35 -14.52 -12.49
CA PHE A 162 -30.38 -13.20 -13.14
C PHE A 162 -31.70 -12.46 -12.95
N MET A 163 -32.80 -13.18 -12.73
CA MET A 163 -34.13 -12.60 -12.51
C MET A 163 -34.58 -12.68 -11.04
N HIS A 164 -33.67 -13.02 -10.12
CA HIS A 164 -33.98 -13.13 -8.70
C HIS A 164 -34.45 -11.78 -8.11
N LYS A 165 -35.34 -11.81 -7.10
CA LYS A 165 -35.92 -10.60 -6.49
C LYS A 165 -34.87 -9.69 -5.85
N SER A 166 -33.87 -10.28 -5.19
CA SER A 166 -32.78 -9.55 -4.54
C SER A 166 -31.76 -9.02 -5.54
N THR A 167 -31.49 -7.70 -5.50
CA THR A 167 -30.45 -7.01 -6.29
C THR A 167 -29.05 -7.59 -6.04
N LEU A 168 -28.76 -7.96 -4.78
CA LEU A 168 -27.47 -8.51 -4.39
C LEU A 168 -27.17 -9.84 -5.08
N VAL A 169 -28.18 -10.72 -5.12
CA VAL A 169 -28.08 -12.03 -5.77
C VAL A 169 -27.87 -11.85 -7.25
N ARG A 170 -28.66 -10.99 -7.92
CA ARG A 170 -28.49 -10.70 -9.35
C ARG A 170 -27.08 -10.20 -9.65
N ARG A 171 -26.59 -9.22 -8.89
CA ARG A 171 -25.24 -8.66 -9.06
C ARG A 171 -24.16 -9.74 -8.98
N ARG A 172 -24.21 -10.58 -7.94
CA ARG A 172 -23.22 -11.64 -7.74
C ARG A 172 -23.37 -12.75 -8.78
N ALA A 173 -24.59 -13.06 -9.22
CA ALA A 173 -24.84 -14.04 -10.27
C ALA A 173 -24.22 -13.60 -11.59
N TYR A 174 -24.40 -12.33 -11.98
CA TYR A 174 -23.75 -11.78 -13.17
C TYR A 174 -22.22 -11.83 -13.08
N LEU A 175 -21.66 -11.42 -11.94
CA LEU A 175 -20.22 -11.45 -11.73
C LEU A 175 -19.65 -12.88 -11.75
N ALA A 176 -20.34 -13.83 -11.12
CA ALA A 176 -19.97 -15.24 -11.09
C ALA A 176 -20.04 -15.89 -12.48
N TYR A 177 -21.10 -15.62 -13.24
CA TYR A 177 -21.24 -16.12 -14.60
C TYR A 177 -20.12 -15.59 -15.50
N HIS A 178 -19.84 -14.29 -15.42
CA HIS A 178 -18.75 -13.68 -16.17
C HIS A 178 -17.37 -14.21 -15.75
N SER A 179 -17.12 -14.48 -14.46
CA SER A 179 -15.82 -15.00 -14.01
C SER A 179 -15.59 -16.43 -14.46
N LEU A 180 -16.63 -17.27 -14.47
CA LEU A 180 -16.56 -18.67 -14.89
C LEU A 180 -16.43 -18.82 -16.41
N LEU A 181 -17.07 -17.94 -17.19
CA LEU A 181 -17.18 -18.10 -18.66
C LEU A 181 -16.32 -17.10 -19.44
N ARG A 182 -15.29 -16.52 -18.82
CA ARG A 182 -14.42 -15.51 -19.44
C ARG A 182 -13.75 -15.98 -20.73
N ASN A 183 -13.48 -17.28 -20.86
CA ASN A 183 -12.72 -17.87 -21.96
C ASN A 183 -13.60 -18.42 -23.11
N GLU A 184 -14.92 -18.48 -22.95
CA GLU A 184 -15.84 -19.11 -23.91
C GLU A 184 -16.92 -18.14 -24.38
N SER A 185 -16.61 -17.35 -25.42
CA SER A 185 -17.53 -16.33 -25.97
C SER A 185 -18.91 -16.87 -26.37
N SER A 186 -19.01 -18.12 -26.83
CA SER A 186 -20.31 -18.73 -27.22
C SER A 186 -21.27 -18.94 -26.06
N ARG A 187 -20.77 -19.09 -24.82
CA ARG A 187 -21.60 -19.29 -23.62
C ARG A 187 -22.00 -17.97 -22.93
N LEU A 188 -21.49 -16.83 -23.40
CA LEU A 188 -21.84 -15.51 -22.87
C LEU A 188 -23.15 -14.95 -23.46
N THR A 189 -23.64 -15.49 -24.57
CA THR A 189 -24.86 -15.01 -25.24
C THR A 189 -26.13 -15.03 -24.38
N PRO A 190 -26.42 -16.05 -23.54
CA PRO A 190 -27.63 -16.03 -22.69
C PRO A 190 -27.54 -14.96 -21.60
N LEU A 191 -26.32 -14.61 -21.17
CA LEU A 191 -26.06 -13.54 -20.23
C LEU A 191 -26.28 -12.17 -20.88
N GLU A 192 -25.82 -11.98 -22.12
CA GLU A 192 -26.07 -10.75 -22.90
C GLU A 192 -27.58 -10.51 -23.05
N ASP A 193 -28.34 -11.52 -23.48
CA ASP A 193 -29.79 -11.43 -23.61
C ASP A 193 -30.48 -11.10 -22.28
N ALA A 194 -30.04 -11.72 -21.18
CA ALA A 194 -30.59 -11.45 -19.85
C ALA A 194 -30.29 -10.02 -19.37
N VAL A 195 -29.12 -9.48 -19.70
CA VAL A 195 -28.73 -8.09 -19.37
C VAL A 195 -29.53 -7.09 -20.21
N VAL A 196 -29.65 -7.32 -21.53
CA VAL A 196 -30.47 -6.50 -22.45
C VAL A 196 -31.93 -6.49 -21.99
N LEU A 197 -32.53 -7.66 -21.76
CA LEU A 197 -33.91 -7.77 -21.26
C LEU A 197 -34.09 -7.04 -19.92
N ARG A 198 -33.09 -7.06 -19.04
CA ARG A 198 -33.16 -6.36 -17.76
C ARG A 198 -33.06 -4.85 -17.94
N ILE A 199 -32.15 -4.37 -18.78
CA ILE A 199 -32.02 -2.94 -19.12
C ILE A 199 -33.36 -2.44 -19.68
N GLN A 200 -33.95 -3.17 -20.63
CA GLN A 200 -35.25 -2.84 -21.23
C GLN A 200 -36.41 -2.86 -20.20
N ARG A 201 -36.47 -3.87 -19.33
CA ARG A 201 -37.57 -4.04 -18.35
C ARG A 201 -37.47 -3.11 -17.13
N THR A 202 -36.30 -2.54 -16.85
CA THR A 202 -36.06 -1.75 -15.63
C THR A 202 -36.17 -0.25 -15.82
N LEU A 203 -36.73 0.21 -16.93
CA LEU A 203 -37.21 1.59 -17.09
C LEU A 203 -38.51 1.75 -16.28
N PRO A 204 -38.49 2.17 -14.99
CA PRO A 204 -37.84 3.40 -14.52
C PRO A 204 -36.91 3.28 -13.27
N SER A 205 -36.53 2.10 -12.82
CA SER A 205 -35.51 1.87 -11.77
C SER A 205 -34.28 1.18 -12.37
N ILE A 206 -33.37 1.96 -12.96
CA ILE A 206 -32.14 1.44 -13.60
C ILE A 206 -31.44 0.52 -12.61
N ASP A 207 -31.28 -0.76 -12.97
CA ASP A 207 -30.62 -1.73 -12.11
C ASP A 207 -29.10 -1.51 -12.18
N PRO A 208 -28.45 -1.01 -11.11
CA PRO A 208 -27.00 -0.76 -11.14
C PRO A 208 -26.21 -2.05 -11.42
N CYS A 209 -26.80 -3.20 -11.14
CA CYS A 209 -26.21 -4.51 -11.38
C CYS A 209 -26.17 -4.86 -12.86
N ALA A 210 -27.25 -4.57 -13.60
CA ALA A 210 -27.31 -4.79 -15.05
C ALA A 210 -26.32 -3.87 -15.76
N MET A 211 -26.20 -2.61 -15.32
CA MET A 211 -25.22 -1.67 -15.87
C MET A 211 -23.78 -2.05 -15.55
N ALA A 212 -23.51 -2.53 -14.33
CA ALA A 212 -22.19 -3.06 -13.98
C ALA A 212 -21.80 -4.29 -14.81
N ALA A 213 -22.78 -5.14 -15.16
CA ALA A 213 -22.60 -6.26 -16.07
C ALA A 213 -22.36 -5.79 -17.51
N ALA A 214 -23.13 -4.81 -17.99
CA ALA A 214 -22.97 -4.20 -19.31
C ALA A 214 -21.57 -3.60 -19.52
N ILE A 215 -20.99 -2.96 -18.51
CA ILE A 215 -19.59 -2.46 -18.56
C ILE A 215 -18.59 -3.59 -18.82
N LYS A 216 -18.84 -4.78 -18.28
CA LYS A 216 -17.98 -5.96 -18.48
C LYS A 216 -18.22 -6.66 -19.81
N LEU A 217 -19.47 -6.67 -20.29
CA LEU A 217 -19.92 -7.32 -21.53
C LEU A 217 -19.86 -6.37 -22.74
N ASN A 218 -18.87 -5.47 -22.77
CA ASN A 218 -18.76 -4.35 -23.70
C ASN A 218 -18.62 -4.71 -25.20
N GLN A 219 -18.65 -6.00 -25.55
CA GLN A 219 -18.43 -6.49 -26.91
C GLN A 219 -19.74 -6.68 -27.69
N ALA A 220 -20.90 -6.68 -27.02
CA ALA A 220 -22.19 -6.92 -27.66
C ALA A 220 -22.83 -5.60 -28.15
N GLN A 221 -23.11 -5.51 -29.46
CA GLN A 221 -23.74 -4.33 -30.06
C GLN A 221 -25.14 -4.06 -29.50
N SER A 222 -25.91 -5.10 -29.18
CA SER A 222 -27.22 -5.02 -28.52
C SER A 222 -27.17 -4.45 -27.10
N ILE A 223 -26.02 -4.47 -26.42
CA ILE A 223 -25.87 -3.80 -25.12
C ILE A 223 -25.56 -2.31 -25.36
N ASN A 224 -24.80 -2.00 -26.40
CA ASN A 224 -24.38 -0.64 -26.71
C ASN A 224 -25.57 0.25 -27.12
N ASP A 225 -26.49 -0.27 -27.93
CA ASP A 225 -27.69 0.45 -28.36
C ASP A 225 -28.59 0.79 -27.16
N GLU A 226 -28.80 -0.18 -26.28
CA GLU A 226 -29.61 -0.06 -25.07
C GLU A 226 -29.00 0.91 -24.05
N VAL A 227 -27.69 0.84 -23.83
CA VAL A 227 -26.96 1.78 -22.95
C VAL A 227 -27.04 3.21 -23.51
N ASN A 228 -26.95 3.37 -24.83
CA ASN A 228 -27.13 4.67 -25.48
C ASN A 228 -28.57 5.19 -25.32
N ALA A 229 -29.59 4.33 -25.39
CA ALA A 229 -30.98 4.71 -25.17
C ALA A 229 -31.27 5.17 -23.72
N LEU A 230 -30.49 4.70 -22.74
CA LEU A 230 -30.67 5.07 -21.33
C LEU A 230 -30.23 6.49 -21.01
N LEU A 231 -29.17 7.01 -21.65
CA LEU A 231 -28.59 8.33 -21.31
C LEU A 231 -29.63 9.46 -21.28
N PRO A 232 -30.45 9.70 -22.33
CA PRO A 232 -31.48 10.75 -22.29
C PRO A 232 -32.51 10.52 -21.19
N ILE A 233 -32.86 9.26 -20.91
CA ILE A 233 -33.87 8.89 -19.91
C ILE A 233 -33.37 9.14 -18.49
N VAL A 234 -32.08 8.91 -18.23
CA VAL A 234 -31.46 9.21 -16.92
C VAL A 234 -31.34 10.72 -16.74
N TRP A 235 -30.91 11.42 -17.79
CA TRP A 235 -30.63 12.84 -17.74
C TRP A 235 -31.86 13.69 -17.48
N GLN A 236 -33.02 13.30 -18.00
CA GLN A 236 -34.29 14.02 -17.81
C GLN A 236 -34.89 13.91 -16.39
N ARG A 237 -34.25 13.19 -15.46
CA ARG A 237 -34.82 12.94 -14.11
C ARG A 237 -34.32 13.94 -13.06
N PRO A 238 -35.21 14.46 -12.20
CA PRO A 238 -34.80 15.32 -11.09
C PRO A 238 -34.27 14.54 -9.86
N GLY A 239 -33.31 15.13 -9.13
CA GLY A 239 -32.85 14.70 -7.78
C GLY A 239 -31.53 13.91 -7.68
N HIS A 240 -30.75 14.07 -6.59
CA HIS A 240 -29.37 13.56 -6.43
C HIS A 240 -29.06 12.10 -6.84
N GLN A 241 -30.04 11.19 -6.85
CA GLN A 241 -29.85 9.81 -7.28
C GLN A 241 -29.48 9.69 -8.77
N TYR A 242 -29.90 10.64 -9.63
CA TYR A 242 -29.55 10.59 -11.06
C TYR A 242 -28.04 10.72 -11.28
N LEU A 243 -27.31 11.48 -10.46
CA LEU A 243 -25.86 11.70 -10.65
C LEU A 243 -25.06 10.39 -10.56
N SER A 244 -25.43 9.53 -9.62
CA SER A 244 -24.83 8.19 -9.47
C SER A 244 -25.18 7.25 -10.63
N LEU A 245 -26.39 7.39 -11.18
CA LEU A 245 -26.85 6.61 -12.33
C LEU A 245 -26.22 7.11 -13.63
N THR A 246 -26.12 8.42 -13.82
CA THR A 246 -25.43 9.06 -14.94
C THR A 246 -23.97 8.65 -14.97
N LEU A 247 -23.29 8.64 -13.82
CA LEU A 247 -21.91 8.14 -13.72
C LEU A 247 -21.80 6.69 -14.22
N LEU A 248 -22.74 5.83 -13.84
CA LEU A 248 -22.74 4.43 -14.23
C LEU A 248 -23.01 4.23 -15.72
N VAL A 249 -23.91 5.02 -16.29
CA VAL A 249 -24.19 5.04 -17.74
C VAL A 249 -23.00 5.57 -18.52
N LEU A 250 -22.36 6.66 -18.09
CA LEU A 250 -21.17 7.20 -18.73
C LEU A 250 -20.01 6.18 -18.71
N ARG A 251 -19.82 5.46 -17.61
CA ARG A 251 -18.82 4.38 -17.54
C ARG A 251 -19.08 3.25 -18.53
N ALA A 252 -20.36 2.90 -18.75
CA ALA A 252 -20.74 1.93 -19.76
C ALA A 252 -20.50 2.47 -21.18
N LEU A 253 -20.89 3.72 -21.43
CA LEU A 253 -20.69 4.41 -22.71
C LEU A 253 -19.22 4.58 -23.09
N ARG A 254 -18.32 4.79 -22.13
CA ARG A 254 -16.87 4.84 -22.37
C ARG A 254 -16.34 3.56 -23.05
N LYS A 255 -16.98 2.42 -22.80
CA LYS A 255 -16.64 1.13 -23.42
C LYS A 255 -17.49 0.84 -24.66
N ALA A 256 -18.78 1.19 -24.63
CA ALA A 256 -19.75 0.96 -25.70
C ALA A 256 -19.65 1.95 -26.88
N LYS A 257 -18.90 3.04 -26.72
CA LYS A 257 -18.90 4.26 -27.55
C LYS A 257 -20.25 4.99 -27.51
N VAL A 258 -20.18 6.32 -27.53
CA VAL A 258 -21.37 7.18 -27.52
C VAL A 258 -21.89 7.39 -28.93
N SER A 259 -23.21 7.30 -29.09
CA SER A 259 -23.89 7.67 -30.34
C SER A 259 -23.85 9.19 -30.55
N SER A 260 -23.72 9.65 -31.80
CA SER A 260 -23.71 11.08 -32.16
C SER A 260 -24.80 11.94 -31.46
N PRO A 261 -26.09 11.55 -31.40
CA PRO A 261 -27.12 12.39 -30.76
C PRO A 261 -26.92 12.54 -29.24
N ASN A 262 -26.24 11.60 -28.60
CA ASN A 262 -25.98 11.61 -27.16
C ASN A 262 -24.80 12.50 -26.77
N VAL A 263 -23.96 12.91 -27.73
CA VAL A 263 -22.80 13.78 -27.46
C VAL A 263 -23.22 15.11 -26.87
N GLY A 264 -24.29 15.73 -27.39
CA GLY A 264 -24.84 16.97 -26.85
C GLY A 264 -25.29 16.84 -25.38
N ILE A 265 -25.84 15.68 -25.00
CA ILE A 265 -26.24 15.41 -23.61
C ILE A 265 -25.00 15.31 -22.71
N VAL A 266 -23.90 14.72 -23.19
CA VAL A 266 -22.64 14.66 -22.43
C VAL A 266 -22.06 16.07 -22.21
N ILE A 267 -22.16 16.97 -23.19
CA ILE A 267 -21.74 18.37 -23.03
C ILE A 267 -22.62 19.09 -21.99
N ASP A 268 -23.94 18.86 -22.01
CA ASP A 268 -24.84 19.40 -20.99
C ASP A 268 -24.51 18.88 -19.57
N VAL A 269 -24.16 17.59 -19.45
CA VAL A 269 -23.67 17.01 -18.19
C VAL A 269 -22.43 17.74 -17.71
N ILE A 270 -21.46 18.04 -18.60
CA ILE A 270 -20.25 18.79 -18.25
C ILE A 270 -20.60 20.17 -17.70
N LYS A 271 -21.51 20.90 -18.36
CA LYS A 271 -21.95 22.22 -17.88
C LYS A 271 -22.57 22.14 -16.49
N CYS A 272 -23.52 21.24 -16.28
CA CYS A 272 -24.22 21.10 -14.99
C CYS A 272 -23.32 20.58 -13.86
N THR A 273 -22.21 19.91 -14.17
CA THR A 273 -21.30 19.31 -13.19
C THR A 273 -20.03 20.12 -12.97
N SER A 274 -19.90 21.24 -13.70
CA SER A 274 -18.77 22.16 -13.57
C SER A 274 -18.90 23.08 -12.35
N ASP A 275 -20.11 23.50 -11.98
CA ASP A 275 -20.35 24.40 -10.85
C ASP A 275 -21.55 23.94 -10.00
N PRO A 276 -21.34 23.37 -8.78
CA PRO A 276 -20.04 23.05 -8.18
C PRO A 276 -19.36 21.84 -8.87
N PRO A 277 -18.02 21.76 -8.86
CA PRO A 277 -17.29 20.75 -9.60
C PRO A 277 -17.47 19.34 -9.02
N MET A 278 -18.26 18.52 -9.72
CA MET A 278 -18.42 17.10 -9.40
C MET A 278 -17.30 16.27 -10.05
N ARG A 279 -16.12 16.28 -9.41
CA ARG A 279 -14.85 15.76 -9.94
C ARG A 279 -14.96 14.42 -10.71
N VAL A 280 -15.63 13.43 -10.14
CA VAL A 280 -15.74 12.08 -10.74
C VAL A 280 -16.62 12.09 -12.00
N LEU A 281 -17.76 12.77 -11.95
CA LEU A 281 -18.73 12.80 -13.05
C LEU A 281 -18.18 13.63 -14.21
N LEU A 282 -17.55 14.77 -13.89
CA LEU A 282 -16.87 15.62 -14.85
C LEU A 282 -15.76 14.84 -15.58
N ARG A 283 -14.86 14.19 -14.84
CA ARG A 283 -13.77 13.39 -15.43
C ARG A 283 -14.28 12.31 -16.37
N GLU A 284 -15.31 11.58 -15.96
CA GLU A 284 -15.88 10.49 -16.77
C GLU A 284 -16.60 11.01 -18.01
N ALA A 285 -17.25 12.18 -17.95
CA ALA A 285 -17.82 12.81 -19.14
C ALA A 285 -16.74 13.18 -20.18
N PHE A 286 -15.60 13.72 -19.76
CA PHE A 286 -14.47 13.99 -20.66
C PHE A 286 -13.83 12.70 -21.21
N LEU A 287 -13.71 11.64 -20.41
CA LEU A 287 -13.24 10.32 -20.88
C LEU A 287 -14.19 9.67 -21.89
N VAL A 288 -15.48 9.98 -21.80
CA VAL A 288 -16.45 9.54 -22.79
C VAL A 288 -16.26 10.32 -24.10
N LEU A 289 -16.03 11.64 -24.04
CA LEU A 289 -15.74 12.45 -25.22
C LEU A 289 -14.44 12.04 -25.93
N SER A 290 -13.43 11.53 -25.21
CA SER A 290 -12.18 11.04 -25.81
C SER A 290 -12.37 9.84 -26.73
N SER A 291 -13.52 9.15 -26.66
CA SER A 291 -13.87 8.03 -27.54
C SER A 291 -14.57 8.46 -28.85
N VAL A 292 -14.90 9.76 -28.98
CA VAL A 292 -15.65 10.35 -30.10
C VAL A 292 -14.68 11.11 -31.01
N SER A 293 -14.95 11.15 -32.32
CA SER A 293 -14.14 11.94 -33.25
C SER A 293 -14.30 13.45 -32.98
N ALA A 294 -13.23 14.21 -33.19
CA ALA A 294 -13.22 15.65 -32.96
C ALA A 294 -14.27 16.39 -33.79
N GLU A 295 -14.55 15.94 -35.02
CA GLU A 295 -15.54 16.54 -35.92
C GLU A 295 -16.96 16.52 -35.33
N VAL A 296 -17.38 15.39 -34.74
CA VAL A 296 -18.72 15.24 -34.14
C VAL A 296 -18.85 16.12 -32.89
N VAL A 297 -17.78 16.20 -32.09
CA VAL A 297 -17.76 17.09 -30.92
C VAL A 297 -17.86 18.55 -31.36
N GLN A 298 -17.15 18.95 -32.40
CA GLN A 298 -17.19 20.32 -32.94
C GLN A 298 -18.58 20.66 -33.53
N GLU A 299 -19.21 19.73 -34.24
CA GLU A 299 -20.58 19.91 -34.74
C GLU A 299 -21.55 20.20 -33.58
N CYS A 300 -21.53 19.38 -32.53
CA CYS A 300 -22.38 19.60 -31.35
C CYS A 300 -22.06 20.91 -30.61
N GLN A 301 -20.79 21.31 -30.53
CA GLN A 301 -20.38 22.59 -29.93
C GLN A 301 -21.01 23.78 -30.69
N THR A 302 -21.00 23.74 -32.02
CA THR A 302 -21.61 24.80 -32.84
C THR A 302 -23.13 24.85 -32.68
N GLN A 303 -23.78 23.69 -32.60
CA GLN A 303 -25.24 23.59 -32.43
C GLN A 303 -25.70 24.09 -31.05
N GLN A 304 -24.97 23.78 -29.99
CA GLN A 304 -25.33 24.14 -28.61
C GLN A 304 -24.70 25.45 -28.11
N SER A 305 -23.78 26.05 -28.88
CA SER A 305 -22.97 27.20 -28.46
C SER A 305 -22.23 27.00 -27.13
N LEU A 306 -21.87 25.74 -26.81
CA LEU A 306 -21.32 25.34 -25.52
C LEU A 306 -20.02 24.55 -25.73
N CYS A 307 -18.91 25.09 -25.21
CA CYS A 307 -17.64 24.39 -25.22
C CYS A 307 -17.38 23.68 -23.89
N PRO A 308 -17.04 22.37 -23.88
CA PRO A 308 -16.66 21.63 -22.68
C PRO A 308 -15.51 22.28 -21.89
N VAL A 309 -14.49 22.80 -22.58
CA VAL A 309 -13.31 23.42 -21.95
C VAL A 309 -13.68 24.75 -21.29
N ALA A 310 -14.59 25.53 -21.91
CA ALA A 310 -15.06 26.79 -21.33
C ALA A 310 -15.74 26.60 -19.97
N CYS A 311 -16.45 25.48 -19.77
CA CYS A 311 -17.11 25.16 -18.49
C CYS A 311 -16.12 24.96 -17.33
N ILE A 312 -14.89 24.52 -17.61
CA ILE A 312 -13.92 24.13 -16.60
C ILE A 312 -12.81 25.17 -16.37
N ARG A 313 -12.84 26.32 -17.05
CA ARG A 313 -11.81 27.40 -16.94
C ARG A 313 -11.56 27.84 -15.49
N HIS A 314 -12.62 27.90 -14.68
CA HIS A 314 -12.52 28.30 -13.27
C HIS A 314 -11.72 27.31 -12.39
N LEU A 315 -11.50 26.07 -12.85
CA LEU A 315 -10.69 25.07 -12.12
C LEU A 315 -9.20 25.33 -12.22
N LEU A 316 -8.74 25.99 -13.30
CA LEU A 316 -7.34 26.37 -13.49
C LEU A 316 -6.88 27.36 -12.43
N THR A 317 -7.75 28.28 -12.01
CA THR A 317 -7.47 29.31 -11.01
C THR A 317 -7.79 28.87 -9.57
N SER A 318 -8.22 27.63 -9.37
CA SER A 318 -8.47 27.06 -8.05
C SER A 318 -7.16 26.93 -7.26
N LYS A 319 -7.25 27.10 -5.93
CA LYS A 319 -6.13 26.86 -5.01
C LYS A 319 -5.94 25.38 -4.68
N ASP A 320 -6.92 24.53 -4.99
CA ASP A 320 -6.84 23.09 -4.75
C ASP A 320 -6.06 22.41 -5.89
N PRO A 321 -4.91 21.76 -5.62
CA PRO A 321 -4.15 21.04 -6.65
C PRO A 321 -4.98 19.95 -7.33
N ASN A 322 -6.00 19.38 -6.67
CA ASN A 322 -6.87 18.38 -7.28
C ASN A 322 -7.76 18.97 -8.38
N ASP A 323 -8.16 20.23 -8.24
CA ASP A 323 -8.96 20.92 -9.26
C ASP A 323 -8.10 21.28 -10.47
N GLN A 324 -6.86 21.72 -10.23
CA GLN A 324 -5.86 21.95 -11.29
C GLN A 324 -5.53 20.65 -12.03
N TYR A 325 -5.30 19.55 -11.30
CA TYR A 325 -5.10 18.23 -11.89
C TYR A 325 -6.31 17.78 -12.69
N LEU A 326 -7.53 17.97 -12.16
CA LEU A 326 -8.76 17.65 -12.88
C LEU A 326 -8.89 18.45 -14.18
N PHE A 327 -8.58 19.75 -14.17
CA PHE A 327 -8.59 20.59 -15.35
C PHE A 327 -7.67 20.04 -16.45
N ILE A 328 -6.39 19.81 -16.13
CA ILE A 328 -5.43 19.29 -17.12
C ILE A 328 -5.81 17.87 -17.55
N SER A 329 -6.36 17.05 -16.64
CA SER A 329 -6.76 15.67 -16.98
C SER A 329 -7.96 15.63 -17.93
N CYS A 330 -8.85 16.62 -17.83
CA CYS A 330 -9.91 16.83 -18.79
C CYS A 330 -9.38 17.34 -20.14
N LEU A 331 -8.39 18.24 -20.15
CA LEU A 331 -7.74 18.69 -21.40
C LEU A 331 -7.02 17.56 -22.13
N ASP A 332 -6.29 16.69 -21.40
CA ASP A 332 -5.58 15.50 -21.93
C ASP A 332 -6.53 14.51 -22.64
N CYS A 333 -7.83 14.58 -22.37
CA CYS A 333 -8.83 13.72 -23.01
C CYS A 333 -9.40 14.28 -24.32
N LEU A 334 -9.16 15.55 -24.62
CA LEU A 334 -9.67 16.19 -25.82
C LEU A 334 -8.53 16.42 -26.81
N SER A 335 -8.84 16.21 -28.10
CA SER A 335 -7.92 16.60 -29.18
C SER A 335 -7.63 18.11 -29.08
N PRO A 336 -6.36 18.54 -29.17
CA PRO A 336 -5.96 19.95 -29.22
C PRO A 336 -6.69 20.77 -30.28
N THR A 337 -7.13 20.13 -31.38
CA THR A 337 -7.93 20.79 -32.43
C THR A 337 -9.24 21.39 -31.90
N LEU A 338 -9.77 20.88 -30.79
CA LEU A 338 -11.04 21.33 -30.20
C LEU A 338 -10.90 22.58 -29.33
N TRP A 339 -9.69 22.95 -28.90
CA TRP A 339 -9.52 24.01 -27.89
C TRP A 339 -8.28 24.89 -28.08
N ALA A 340 -7.21 24.37 -28.69
CA ALA A 340 -5.96 25.10 -28.88
C ALA A 340 -5.94 25.98 -30.15
N GLY A 341 -6.91 25.83 -31.05
CA GLY A 341 -6.99 26.65 -32.28
C GLY A 341 -5.89 26.36 -33.30
N THR A 342 -5.40 25.11 -33.36
CA THR A 342 -4.29 24.70 -34.24
C THR A 342 -4.65 24.64 -35.73
N LEU A 343 -5.94 24.58 -36.07
CA LEU A 343 -6.41 24.54 -37.46
C LEU A 343 -6.85 25.94 -37.96
N PRO A 344 -6.64 26.24 -39.25
CA PRO A 344 -7.08 27.50 -39.85
C PRO A 344 -8.62 27.61 -39.81
N GLY A 345 -9.13 28.61 -39.08
CA GLY A 345 -10.58 28.86 -38.92
C GLY A 345 -11.16 28.49 -37.56
N THR A 346 -10.39 27.84 -36.68
CA THR A 346 -10.78 27.59 -35.28
C THR A 346 -10.14 28.61 -34.35
N THR A 347 -10.95 29.25 -33.50
CA THR A 347 -10.46 30.17 -32.46
C THR A 347 -9.98 29.39 -31.24
N ALA A 348 -8.81 29.76 -30.70
CA ALA A 348 -8.36 29.24 -29.41
C ALA A 348 -9.37 29.60 -28.31
N ILE A 349 -9.61 28.66 -27.39
CA ILE A 349 -10.63 28.80 -26.34
C ILE A 349 -10.02 29.32 -25.04
N LEU A 350 -8.75 29.00 -24.82
CA LEU A 350 -7.95 29.51 -23.72
C LEU A 350 -7.30 30.84 -24.13
N ASP A 351 -7.40 31.84 -23.26
CA ASP A 351 -6.76 33.13 -23.47
C ASP A 351 -5.25 33.05 -23.18
N GLU A 352 -4.46 34.01 -23.67
CA GLU A 352 -3.00 34.05 -23.47
C GLU A 352 -2.59 33.89 -22.00
N TRP A 353 -3.34 34.54 -21.09
CA TRP A 353 -3.10 34.45 -19.65
C TRP A 353 -3.37 33.04 -19.09
N GLU A 354 -4.36 32.32 -19.61
CA GLU A 354 -4.68 30.97 -19.16
C GLU A 354 -3.64 29.96 -19.65
N VAL A 355 -3.14 30.14 -20.88
CA VAL A 355 -2.01 29.36 -21.39
C VAL A 355 -0.78 29.59 -20.53
N GLN A 356 -0.51 30.84 -20.10
CA GLN A 356 0.57 31.12 -19.15
C GLN A 356 0.37 30.40 -17.82
N GLU A 357 -0.87 30.34 -17.30
CA GLU A 357 -1.16 29.61 -16.07
C GLU A 357 -0.97 28.10 -16.24
N VAL A 358 -1.34 27.52 -17.38
CA VAL A 358 -1.03 26.12 -17.72
C VAL A 358 0.48 25.89 -17.77
N MET A 359 1.25 26.81 -18.38
CA MET A 359 2.71 26.73 -18.41
C MET A 359 3.34 26.79 -17.02
N LYS A 360 2.77 27.58 -16.08
CA LYS A 360 3.22 27.59 -14.67
C LYS A 360 3.04 26.24 -13.97
N LEU A 361 2.12 25.39 -14.42
CA LEU A 361 1.92 24.05 -13.83
C LEU A 361 3.10 23.11 -14.08
N LEU A 362 3.97 23.43 -15.06
CA LEU A 362 5.27 22.75 -15.23
C LEU A 362 6.21 22.95 -14.02
N ASP A 363 6.04 24.04 -13.28
CA ASP A 363 6.80 24.32 -12.05
C ASP A 363 6.13 23.80 -10.78
N SER A 364 5.02 23.05 -10.91
CA SER A 364 4.31 22.47 -9.77
C SER A 364 5.19 21.52 -8.97
N ARG A 365 4.95 21.45 -7.65
CA ARG A 365 5.60 20.46 -6.76
C ARG A 365 5.12 19.04 -7.06
N ASP A 366 3.89 18.89 -7.55
CA ASP A 366 3.31 17.60 -7.87
C ASP A 366 3.78 17.09 -9.24
N ARG A 367 4.48 15.95 -9.22
CA ARG A 367 4.97 15.25 -10.41
C ARG A 367 3.85 14.87 -11.38
N LEU A 368 2.69 14.45 -10.88
CA LEU A 368 1.57 14.05 -11.72
C LEU A 368 1.02 15.22 -12.52
N VAL A 369 0.91 16.39 -11.88
CA VAL A 369 0.51 17.64 -12.56
C VAL A 369 1.52 18.02 -13.63
N ARG A 370 2.83 17.97 -13.33
CA ARG A 370 3.88 18.27 -14.31
C ARG A 370 3.82 17.33 -15.53
N LYS A 371 3.83 16.00 -15.30
CA LYS A 371 3.78 15.00 -16.39
C LYS A 371 2.53 15.13 -17.24
N LEU A 372 1.38 15.39 -16.64
CA LEU A 372 0.12 15.57 -17.34
C LEU A 372 0.12 16.86 -18.17
N THR A 373 0.69 17.95 -17.62
CA THR A 373 0.87 19.21 -18.36
C THR A 373 1.78 19.02 -19.57
N LEU A 374 2.91 18.32 -19.40
CA LEU A 374 3.82 17.98 -20.50
C LEU A 374 3.14 17.18 -21.61
N ARG A 375 2.29 16.21 -21.26
CA ARG A 375 1.50 15.44 -22.25
C ARG A 375 0.54 16.32 -23.03
N VAL A 376 -0.16 17.24 -22.35
CA VAL A 376 -1.05 18.20 -23.00
C VAL A 376 -0.26 19.11 -23.95
N LEU A 377 0.88 19.65 -23.53
CA LEU A 377 1.72 20.50 -24.37
C LEU A 377 2.27 19.74 -25.59
N GLN A 378 2.76 18.52 -25.39
CA GLN A 378 3.26 17.67 -26.46
C GLN A 378 2.15 17.31 -27.47
N ALA A 379 0.91 17.13 -27.01
CA ALA A 379 -0.23 16.90 -27.89
C ALA A 379 -0.53 18.14 -28.76
N VAL A 380 -0.40 19.35 -28.20
CA VAL A 380 -0.58 20.61 -28.95
C VAL A 380 0.53 20.81 -29.97
N ASP A 381 1.78 20.80 -29.50
CA ASP A 381 2.97 20.92 -30.32
C ASP A 381 4.16 20.27 -29.61
N TYR A 382 4.78 19.29 -30.28
CA TYR A 382 5.97 18.59 -29.80
C TYR A 382 7.14 19.54 -29.50
N SER A 383 7.26 20.65 -30.26
CA SER A 383 8.33 21.63 -30.10
C SER A 383 8.31 22.34 -28.74
N LEU A 384 7.15 22.45 -28.09
CA LEU A 384 7.01 23.09 -26.78
C LEU A 384 7.71 22.29 -25.68
N ALA A 385 7.59 20.96 -25.73
CA ALA A 385 8.26 20.07 -24.79
C ALA A 385 9.79 20.09 -25.00
N GLU A 386 10.25 20.13 -26.25
CA GLU A 386 11.68 20.27 -26.57
C GLU A 386 12.25 21.63 -26.15
N ALA A 387 11.52 22.72 -26.38
CA ALA A 387 11.92 24.06 -25.96
C ALA A 387 12.00 24.15 -24.43
N TYR A 388 11.04 23.56 -23.72
CA TYR A 388 11.07 23.48 -22.26
C TYR A 388 12.26 22.64 -21.75
N TYR A 389 12.53 21.49 -22.38
CA TYR A 389 13.70 20.66 -22.07
C TYR A 389 15.01 21.44 -22.26
N ALA A 390 15.16 22.12 -23.40
CA ALA A 390 16.33 22.94 -23.70
C ALA A 390 16.49 24.11 -22.72
N GLN A 391 15.38 24.75 -22.34
CA GLN A 391 15.38 25.81 -21.32
C GLN A 391 15.80 25.30 -19.95
N LEU A 392 15.34 24.10 -19.54
CA LEU A 392 15.79 23.47 -18.29
C LEU A 392 17.29 23.18 -18.33
N LEU A 393 17.80 22.61 -19.42
CA LEU A 393 19.24 22.34 -19.58
C LEU A 393 20.10 23.62 -19.52
N GLN A 394 19.62 24.73 -20.06
CA GLN A 394 20.31 26.03 -20.00
C GLN A 394 20.27 26.66 -18.61
N ASN A 395 19.15 26.53 -17.89
CA ASN A 395 18.94 27.13 -16.57
C ASN A 395 19.39 26.22 -15.43
N ARG A 396 20.61 25.68 -15.53
CA ARG A 396 21.19 24.81 -14.50
C ARG A 396 21.38 25.57 -13.19
N PRO A 397 20.90 25.07 -12.04
CA PRO A 397 21.14 25.71 -10.76
C PRO A 397 22.62 25.56 -10.35
N ILE A 398 23.36 26.67 -10.39
CA ILE A 398 24.78 26.72 -10.02
C ILE A 398 24.88 26.84 -8.49
N GLY A 399 25.60 25.91 -7.84
CA GLY A 399 25.86 25.98 -6.40
C GLY A 399 24.69 25.60 -5.48
N SER A 400 23.66 24.93 -5.99
CA SER A 400 22.46 24.55 -5.23
C SER A 400 22.64 23.31 -4.34
N SER A 401 21.74 23.16 -3.37
CA SER A 401 21.75 22.02 -2.43
C SER A 401 21.51 20.68 -3.16
N LEU A 402 21.82 19.55 -2.52
CA LEU A 402 21.53 18.22 -3.09
C LEU A 402 20.04 18.02 -3.37
N SER A 403 19.16 18.62 -2.56
CA SER A 403 17.71 18.58 -2.77
C SER A 403 17.32 19.29 -4.06
N ASP A 404 17.85 20.49 -4.30
CA ASP A 404 17.53 21.27 -5.49
C ASP A 404 18.01 20.60 -6.78
N LYS A 405 19.17 19.93 -6.71
CA LYS A 405 19.70 19.12 -7.83
C LYS A 405 18.83 17.90 -8.10
N THR A 406 18.29 17.27 -7.05
CA THR A 406 17.38 16.13 -7.17
C THR A 406 16.06 16.56 -7.79
N ASP A 407 15.50 17.70 -7.36
CA ASP A 407 14.27 18.26 -7.93
C ASP A 407 14.46 18.65 -9.40
N TYR A 408 15.59 19.30 -9.73
CA TYR A 408 15.96 19.62 -11.10
C TYR A 408 16.07 18.37 -12.00
N LEU A 409 16.73 17.32 -11.52
CA LEU A 409 16.82 16.04 -12.24
C LEU A 409 15.47 15.37 -12.39
N SER A 410 14.62 15.40 -11.36
CA SER A 410 13.28 14.83 -11.43
C SER A 410 12.44 15.50 -12.53
N ARG A 411 12.57 16.82 -12.71
CA ARG A 411 11.88 17.56 -13.78
C ARG A 411 12.37 17.18 -15.17
N LEU A 412 13.68 17.02 -15.34
CA LEU A 412 14.24 16.57 -16.62
C LEU A 412 13.82 15.13 -16.94
N LEU A 413 13.82 14.25 -15.95
CA LEU A 413 13.33 12.87 -16.10
C LEU A 413 11.84 12.84 -16.46
N ASP A 414 11.01 13.70 -15.85
CA ASP A 414 9.59 13.81 -16.22
C ASP A 414 9.40 14.12 -17.72
N VAL A 415 10.25 14.99 -18.29
CA VAL A 415 10.23 15.29 -19.73
C VAL A 415 10.69 14.09 -20.57
N CYS A 416 11.78 13.42 -20.17
CA CYS A 416 12.25 12.23 -20.89
C CYS A 416 11.20 11.11 -20.90
N GLU A 417 10.55 10.84 -19.77
CA GLU A 417 9.50 9.82 -19.65
C GLU A 417 8.29 10.13 -20.54
N VAL A 418 7.88 11.40 -20.61
CA VAL A 418 6.73 11.80 -21.44
C VAL A 418 7.07 11.76 -22.93
N GLN A 419 8.25 12.23 -23.33
CA GLN A 419 8.66 12.26 -24.75
C GLN A 419 8.87 10.86 -25.33
N CYS A 420 9.50 9.96 -24.57
CA CYS A 420 9.84 8.63 -25.08
C CYS A 420 8.63 7.66 -25.08
N GLY A 421 7.61 7.92 -24.26
CA GLY A 421 6.45 7.04 -24.13
C GLY A 421 6.89 5.61 -23.77
N ASN A 422 6.61 4.64 -24.64
CA ASN A 422 7.02 3.25 -24.46
C ASN A 422 8.26 2.87 -25.30
N ASP A 423 8.94 3.81 -25.96
CA ASP A 423 10.15 3.53 -26.73
C ASP A 423 11.38 3.45 -25.81
N GLY A 424 11.77 2.22 -25.49
CA GLY A 424 12.91 1.95 -24.62
C GLY A 424 14.26 2.42 -25.17
N GLU A 425 14.47 2.39 -26.49
CA GLU A 425 15.76 2.79 -27.08
C GLU A 425 15.95 4.30 -27.03
N GLN A 426 14.90 5.05 -27.38
CA GLN A 426 14.89 6.51 -27.24
C GLN A 426 15.07 6.93 -25.78
N TYR A 427 14.39 6.25 -24.85
CA TYR A 427 14.52 6.52 -23.42
C TYR A 427 15.96 6.31 -22.93
N ALA A 428 16.60 5.21 -23.33
CA ALA A 428 18.01 4.97 -23.01
C ALA A 428 18.94 6.05 -23.57
N SER A 429 18.71 6.52 -24.80
CA SER A 429 19.47 7.62 -25.40
C SER A 429 19.31 8.94 -24.63
N HIS A 430 18.07 9.27 -24.24
CA HIS A 430 17.76 10.46 -23.45
C HIS A 430 18.41 10.41 -22.06
N LEU A 431 18.37 9.25 -21.38
CA LEU A 431 19.05 9.06 -20.10
C LEU A 431 20.56 9.28 -20.22
N LYS A 432 21.20 8.76 -21.27
CA LYS A 432 22.64 8.98 -21.51
C LYS A 432 22.93 10.48 -21.64
N ASN A 433 22.20 11.18 -22.49
CA ASN A 433 22.38 12.62 -22.72
C ASN A 433 22.11 13.45 -21.45
N LEU A 434 21.11 13.05 -20.66
CA LEU A 434 20.78 13.71 -19.41
C LEU A 434 21.91 13.57 -18.39
N PHE A 435 22.39 12.35 -18.17
CA PHE A 435 23.42 12.09 -17.16
C PHE A 435 24.82 12.53 -17.61
N THR A 436 25.11 12.61 -18.91
CA THR A 436 26.35 13.27 -19.39
C THR A 436 26.37 14.76 -19.04
N VAL A 437 25.23 15.46 -19.08
CA VAL A 437 25.16 16.87 -18.68
C VAL A 437 25.11 17.02 -17.16
N ALA A 438 24.31 16.19 -16.48
CA ALA A 438 24.15 16.25 -15.03
C ALA A 438 25.43 15.89 -14.28
N GLU A 439 26.15 14.86 -14.75
CA GLU A 439 27.32 14.29 -14.09
C GLU A 439 28.65 14.64 -14.78
N GLY A 440 28.66 15.17 -16.03
CA GLY A 440 29.88 15.29 -16.83
C GLY A 440 30.72 16.57 -16.69
N GLU A 441 30.20 17.65 -16.12
CA GLU A 441 30.95 18.94 -16.07
C GLU A 441 31.79 19.17 -14.80
N ILE A 442 31.74 18.28 -13.81
CA ILE A 442 32.59 18.46 -12.63
C ILE A 442 33.98 17.90 -12.95
N GLN A 443 34.97 18.77 -13.09
CA GLN A 443 36.41 18.46 -13.12
C GLN A 443 36.94 17.82 -11.80
N GLY A 444 36.04 17.30 -10.97
CA GLY A 444 36.32 16.56 -9.74
C GLY A 444 36.37 15.07 -10.01
N ARG A 445 37.06 14.34 -9.12
CA ARG A 445 37.08 12.88 -9.18
C ARG A 445 35.64 12.36 -9.03
N SER A 446 35.27 11.33 -9.78
CA SER A 446 33.98 10.62 -9.65
C SER A 446 33.70 10.11 -8.22
N GLU A 447 34.71 10.14 -7.34
CA GLU A 447 34.67 9.87 -5.90
C GLU A 447 33.84 10.87 -5.06
N GLU A 448 33.54 12.08 -5.56
CA GLU A 448 32.82 13.13 -4.79
C GLU A 448 31.36 13.33 -5.24
N MET A 449 30.90 12.61 -6.27
CA MET A 449 29.55 12.78 -6.81
C MET A 449 28.55 11.87 -6.08
N PRO A 450 27.49 12.43 -5.45
CA PRO A 450 26.48 11.63 -4.80
C PRO A 450 25.59 10.91 -5.81
N VAL A 451 25.08 9.74 -5.42
CA VAL A 451 24.07 9.00 -6.20
C VAL A 451 22.71 9.64 -5.93
N PHE A 452 21.97 9.96 -6.98
CA PHE A 452 20.61 10.50 -6.86
C PHE A 452 19.60 9.36 -6.67
N GLU A 453 19.33 8.97 -5.42
CA GLU A 453 18.45 7.83 -5.09
C GLU A 453 17.04 7.98 -5.69
N ALA A 454 16.44 9.17 -5.64
CA ALA A 454 15.13 9.43 -6.22
C ALA A 454 15.12 9.23 -7.75
N ALA A 455 16.21 9.61 -8.44
CA ALA A 455 16.35 9.38 -9.88
C ALA A 455 16.45 7.88 -10.20
N VAL A 456 17.20 7.12 -9.39
CA VAL A 456 17.28 5.66 -9.53
C VAL A 456 15.90 5.02 -9.38
N GLU A 457 15.14 5.41 -8.35
CA GLU A 457 13.78 4.92 -8.14
C GLU A 457 12.86 5.26 -9.31
N MET A 458 12.87 6.51 -9.78
CA MET A 458 12.06 6.96 -10.93
C MET A 458 12.34 6.14 -12.19
N ILE A 459 13.61 5.93 -12.52
CA ILE A 459 14.00 5.22 -13.74
C ILE A 459 13.64 3.73 -13.64
N LEU A 460 13.93 3.08 -12.50
CA LEU A 460 13.62 1.66 -12.32
C LEU A 460 12.12 1.39 -12.23
N THR A 461 11.34 2.29 -11.64
CA THR A 461 9.87 2.18 -11.62
C THR A 461 9.29 2.34 -13.02
N HIS A 462 9.76 3.31 -13.79
CA HIS A 462 9.28 3.51 -15.16
C HIS A 462 9.66 2.36 -16.11
N ILE A 463 10.89 1.85 -16.06
CA ILE A 463 11.31 0.71 -16.90
C ILE A 463 10.49 -0.56 -16.60
N ARG A 464 9.97 -0.72 -15.37
CA ARG A 464 9.07 -1.83 -15.02
C ARG A 464 7.66 -1.68 -15.58
N GLU A 465 7.25 -0.46 -15.96
CA GLU A 465 5.96 -0.19 -16.61
C GLU A 465 5.99 -0.51 -18.12
N PHE A 466 7.18 -0.59 -18.72
CA PHE A 466 7.34 -0.94 -20.13
C PHE A 466 6.91 -2.37 -20.44
N ASP A 467 6.53 -2.59 -21.69
CA ASP A 467 6.39 -3.94 -22.23
C ASP A 467 7.76 -4.62 -22.33
N ILE A 468 7.77 -5.95 -22.29
CA ILE A 468 9.00 -6.74 -22.20
C ILE A 468 9.96 -6.43 -23.36
N ALA A 469 9.46 -6.16 -24.57
CA ALA A 469 10.29 -5.85 -25.72
C ALA A 469 11.00 -4.49 -25.56
N SER A 470 10.26 -3.45 -25.14
CA SER A 470 10.82 -2.13 -24.84
C SER A 470 11.73 -2.12 -23.61
N CYS A 471 11.46 -2.94 -22.59
CA CYS A 471 12.43 -3.15 -21.49
C CYS A 471 13.76 -3.66 -22.05
N ILE A 472 13.71 -4.71 -22.90
CA ILE A 472 14.93 -5.33 -23.46
C ILE A 472 15.67 -4.35 -24.36
N SER A 473 14.99 -3.56 -25.20
CA SER A 473 15.64 -2.55 -26.04
C SER A 473 16.31 -1.47 -25.19
N CYS A 474 15.64 -0.97 -24.15
CA CYS A 474 16.19 0.00 -23.21
C CYS A 474 17.45 -0.53 -22.51
N VAL A 475 17.38 -1.72 -21.91
CA VAL A 475 18.52 -2.29 -21.17
C VAL A 475 19.66 -2.65 -22.13
N THR A 476 19.37 -3.12 -23.34
CA THR A 476 20.38 -3.39 -24.37
C THR A 476 21.10 -2.09 -24.75
N ALA A 477 20.36 -1.02 -25.05
CA ALA A 477 20.94 0.27 -25.40
C ALA A 477 21.81 0.85 -24.27
N LEU A 478 21.37 0.75 -23.02
CA LEU A 478 22.18 1.16 -21.85
C LEU A 478 23.42 0.27 -21.67
N GLY A 479 23.29 -1.04 -21.85
CA GLY A 479 24.38 -2.01 -21.75
C GLY A 479 25.47 -1.81 -22.80
N VAL A 480 25.11 -1.43 -24.04
CA VAL A 480 26.08 -1.10 -25.10
C VAL A 480 27.05 0.00 -24.63
N SER A 481 26.56 1.02 -23.93
CA SER A 481 27.43 2.09 -23.42
C SER A 481 28.42 1.64 -22.35
N VAL A 482 28.16 0.53 -21.65
CA VAL A 482 29.16 -0.07 -20.74
C VAL A 482 30.30 -0.70 -21.51
N THR A 483 30.00 -1.31 -22.67
CA THR A 483 31.00 -1.98 -23.51
C THR A 483 31.97 -1.01 -24.19
N GLU A 484 31.56 0.23 -24.40
CA GLU A 484 32.39 1.32 -24.94
C GLU A 484 33.35 1.83 -23.86
N LEU A 485 34.59 1.32 -23.78
CA LEU A 485 35.53 1.61 -22.69
C LEU A 485 35.85 3.10 -22.48
N ASP A 486 35.77 3.91 -23.52
CA ASP A 486 36.07 5.36 -23.47
C ASP A 486 34.91 6.21 -22.94
N ALA A 487 33.70 5.65 -22.87
CA ALA A 487 32.51 6.37 -22.39
C ALA A 487 32.57 6.58 -20.86
N ARG A 488 32.46 7.83 -20.41
CA ARG A 488 32.28 8.15 -18.99
C ARG A 488 30.83 7.94 -18.60
N ILE A 489 30.59 7.04 -17.66
CA ILE A 489 29.28 6.78 -17.07
C ILE A 489 29.35 7.28 -15.64
N GLY A 490 28.50 8.24 -15.26
CA GLY A 490 28.50 8.72 -13.88
C GLY A 490 27.85 7.73 -12.90
N PRO A 491 27.96 8.00 -11.59
CA PRO A 491 27.64 7.03 -10.54
C PRO A 491 26.15 6.64 -10.53
N THR A 492 25.24 7.58 -10.78
CA THR A 492 23.79 7.30 -10.73
C THR A 492 23.39 6.38 -11.87
N LEU A 493 23.83 6.71 -13.09
CA LEU A 493 23.55 5.89 -14.26
C LEU A 493 24.18 4.49 -14.15
N MET A 494 25.38 4.38 -13.58
CA MET A 494 26.02 3.07 -13.35
C MET A 494 25.25 2.19 -12.36
N VAL A 495 24.65 2.76 -11.30
CA VAL A 495 23.79 1.99 -10.37
C VAL A 495 22.53 1.49 -11.08
N VAL A 496 21.88 2.33 -11.88
CA VAL A 496 20.72 1.94 -12.70
C VAL A 496 21.10 0.80 -13.64
N ILE A 497 22.20 0.93 -14.39
CA ILE A 497 22.67 -0.11 -15.30
C ILE A 497 22.99 -1.40 -14.54
N SER A 498 23.67 -1.31 -13.39
CA SER A 498 24.01 -2.48 -12.56
C SER A 498 22.77 -3.26 -12.12
N ALA A 499 21.71 -2.56 -11.70
CA ALA A 499 20.43 -3.16 -11.31
C ALA A 499 19.73 -3.82 -12.51
N LEU A 500 19.64 -3.13 -13.64
CA LEU A 500 18.97 -3.62 -14.85
C LEU A 500 19.72 -4.81 -15.48
N VAL A 501 21.05 -4.75 -15.55
CA VAL A 501 21.88 -5.87 -16.04
C VAL A 501 21.74 -7.08 -15.13
N CYS A 502 21.63 -6.90 -13.81
CA CYS A 502 21.39 -8.01 -12.88
C CYS A 502 20.04 -8.71 -13.18
N GLU A 503 19.01 -7.93 -13.49
CA GLU A 503 17.65 -8.43 -13.72
C GLU A 503 17.43 -9.06 -15.10
N TYR A 504 18.04 -8.47 -16.14
CA TYR A 504 17.84 -8.85 -17.55
C TYR A 504 19.06 -9.55 -18.16
N CYS A 505 20.04 -9.96 -17.35
CA CYS A 505 21.19 -10.74 -17.83
C CYS A 505 20.72 -12.00 -18.59
N GLY A 506 21.32 -12.27 -19.75
CA GLY A 506 20.96 -13.38 -20.63
C GLY A 506 19.71 -13.14 -21.50
N LYS A 507 18.98 -12.04 -21.31
CA LYS A 507 17.82 -11.65 -22.16
C LYS A 507 18.15 -10.52 -23.15
N ILE A 508 19.23 -9.80 -22.91
CA ILE A 508 19.68 -8.65 -23.70
C ILE A 508 20.68 -9.07 -24.80
N ALA A 509 20.75 -8.30 -25.88
CA ALA A 509 21.62 -8.59 -27.03
C ALA A 509 23.08 -8.12 -26.86
N VAL A 510 23.50 -7.82 -25.62
CA VAL A 510 24.86 -7.36 -25.31
C VAL A 510 25.70 -8.55 -24.82
N PRO A 511 26.93 -8.74 -25.34
CA PRO A 511 27.77 -9.85 -24.90
C PRO A 511 28.12 -9.72 -23.41
N PRO A 512 27.90 -10.77 -22.58
CA PRO A 512 28.08 -10.70 -21.13
C PRO A 512 29.54 -10.41 -20.74
N LEU A 513 30.50 -10.90 -21.52
CA LEU A 513 31.92 -10.61 -21.31
C LEU A 513 32.23 -9.11 -21.49
N GLY A 514 31.61 -8.46 -22.48
CA GLY A 514 31.79 -7.03 -22.72
C GLY A 514 31.25 -6.18 -21.56
N LEU A 515 30.10 -6.55 -21.01
CA LEU A 515 29.55 -5.92 -19.81
C LEU A 515 30.50 -6.09 -18.61
N LEU A 516 30.99 -7.30 -18.38
CA LEU A 516 31.88 -7.61 -17.26
C LEU A 516 33.18 -6.81 -17.34
N GLN A 517 33.80 -6.72 -18.52
CA GLN A 517 35.02 -5.93 -18.76
C GLN A 517 34.77 -4.43 -18.57
N GLY A 518 33.66 -3.91 -19.11
CA GLY A 518 33.30 -2.50 -19.01
C GLY A 518 32.96 -2.04 -17.59
N MET A 519 32.35 -2.89 -16.77
CA MET A 519 32.12 -2.59 -15.35
C MET A 519 33.41 -2.70 -14.53
N ALA A 520 34.24 -3.70 -14.80
CA ALA A 520 35.50 -3.90 -14.08
C ALA A 520 36.49 -2.74 -14.29
N SER A 521 36.63 -2.25 -15.53
CA SER A 521 37.55 -1.15 -15.86
C SER A 521 37.19 0.17 -15.15
N ARG A 522 35.93 0.36 -14.78
CA ARG A 522 35.42 1.59 -14.13
C ARG A 522 35.28 1.46 -12.61
N LEU A 523 35.43 0.26 -12.05
CA LEU A 523 35.16 0.00 -10.63
C LEU A 523 36.00 0.88 -9.69
N ALA A 524 37.26 1.14 -10.05
CA ALA A 524 38.17 1.98 -9.28
C ALA A 524 37.77 3.46 -9.25
N SER A 525 36.95 3.93 -10.20
CA SER A 525 36.55 5.33 -10.31
C SER A 525 35.35 5.71 -9.43
N TYR A 526 34.67 4.72 -8.83
CA TYR A 526 33.41 4.94 -8.13
C TYR A 526 33.51 4.86 -6.61
N VAL A 527 32.53 5.46 -5.94
CA VAL A 527 32.32 5.34 -4.50
C VAL A 527 31.84 3.93 -4.09
N VAL A 528 32.02 3.62 -2.81
CA VAL A 528 31.69 2.33 -2.16
C VAL A 528 30.30 1.80 -2.53
N THR A 529 29.27 2.65 -2.55
CA THR A 529 27.88 2.22 -2.83
C THR A 529 27.71 1.72 -4.26
N VAL A 530 28.31 2.42 -5.22
CA VAL A 530 28.29 2.05 -6.64
C VAL A 530 29.17 0.83 -6.88
N GLN A 531 30.32 0.72 -6.20
CA GLN A 531 31.18 -0.47 -6.24
C GLN A 531 30.43 -1.74 -5.78
N ASP A 532 29.63 -1.65 -4.71
CA ASP A 532 28.82 -2.79 -4.22
C ASP A 532 27.81 -3.26 -5.28
N ALA A 533 27.07 -2.33 -5.89
CA ALA A 533 26.10 -2.63 -6.94
C ALA A 533 26.78 -3.24 -8.18
N CYS A 534 27.92 -2.68 -8.59
CA CYS A 534 28.71 -3.20 -9.72
C CYS A 534 29.21 -4.62 -9.44
N LEU A 535 29.82 -4.88 -8.27
CA LEU A 535 30.36 -6.20 -7.93
C LEU A 535 29.27 -7.29 -7.89
N LEU A 536 28.07 -6.96 -7.40
CA LEU A 536 26.93 -7.88 -7.38
C LEU A 536 26.40 -8.15 -8.79
N SER A 537 26.28 -7.11 -9.60
CA SER A 537 25.88 -7.24 -11.01
C SER A 537 26.90 -8.06 -11.81
N MET A 538 28.20 -7.80 -11.60
CA MET A 538 29.30 -8.55 -12.21
C MET A 538 29.25 -10.04 -11.83
N LEU A 539 28.96 -10.40 -10.58
CA LEU A 539 28.75 -11.79 -10.16
C LEU A 539 27.58 -12.45 -10.89
N ARG A 540 26.47 -11.73 -11.06
CA ARG A 540 25.31 -12.22 -11.82
C ARG A 540 25.65 -12.45 -13.29
N VAL A 541 26.45 -11.56 -13.89
CA VAL A 541 26.95 -11.67 -15.27
C VAL A 541 27.89 -12.87 -15.43
N CYS A 542 28.74 -13.16 -14.43
CA CYS A 542 29.64 -14.33 -14.46
C CYS A 542 28.88 -15.66 -14.63
N ALA A 543 27.63 -15.76 -14.18
CA ALA A 543 26.80 -16.95 -14.39
C ALA A 543 26.46 -17.24 -15.86
N GLU A 544 26.49 -16.19 -16.71
CA GLU A 544 26.22 -16.27 -18.16
C GLU A 544 27.51 -16.30 -19.00
N CYS A 545 28.70 -16.18 -18.38
CA CYS A 545 29.97 -16.27 -19.08
C CYS A 545 30.48 -17.71 -19.12
N ASP A 546 30.99 -18.15 -20.28
CA ASP A 546 31.66 -19.44 -20.41
C ASP A 546 33.10 -19.41 -19.90
N GLU A 547 33.86 -18.37 -20.27
CA GLU A 547 35.24 -18.14 -19.84
C GLU A 547 35.43 -16.68 -19.38
N ILE A 548 36.12 -16.49 -18.25
CA ILE A 548 36.37 -15.17 -17.66
C ILE A 548 37.87 -14.89 -17.73
N PRO A 549 38.31 -13.79 -18.39
CA PRO A 549 39.72 -13.43 -18.48
C PRO A 549 40.35 -13.12 -17.11
N ASP A 550 41.60 -13.56 -16.91
CA ASP A 550 42.38 -13.33 -15.69
C ASP A 550 42.64 -11.85 -15.36
N THR A 551 42.38 -10.93 -16.29
CA THR A 551 42.50 -9.49 -16.08
C THR A 551 41.46 -8.98 -15.08
N ILE A 552 40.25 -9.54 -15.10
CA ILE A 552 39.11 -9.12 -14.27
C ILE A 552 39.32 -9.42 -12.78
N PRO A 553 39.66 -10.67 -12.37
CA PRO A 553 39.94 -10.95 -10.96
C PRO A 553 41.18 -10.18 -10.45
N LYS A 554 42.17 -9.86 -11.30
CA LYS A 554 43.31 -9.01 -10.90
C LYS A 554 42.86 -7.60 -10.52
N ILE A 555 42.01 -6.97 -11.33
CA ILE A 555 41.44 -5.63 -11.04
C ILE A 555 40.65 -5.65 -9.72
N VAL A 556 39.81 -6.66 -9.50
CA VAL A 556 39.03 -6.80 -8.26
C VAL A 556 39.95 -7.05 -7.05
N ALA A 557 41.03 -7.82 -7.22
CA ALA A 557 42.02 -8.05 -6.18
C ALA A 557 42.79 -6.77 -5.81
N GLU A 558 43.19 -5.96 -6.79
CA GLU A 558 43.83 -4.66 -6.56
C GLU A 558 42.92 -3.73 -5.75
N ILE A 559 41.65 -3.60 -6.15
CA ILE A 559 40.67 -2.77 -5.44
C ILE A 559 40.46 -3.27 -3.99
N SER A 560 40.47 -4.59 -3.77
CA SER A 560 40.30 -5.17 -2.43
C SER A 560 41.40 -4.75 -1.43
N GLN A 561 42.62 -4.46 -1.93
CA GLN A 561 43.76 -4.04 -1.09
C GLN A 561 43.56 -2.63 -0.54
N PHE A 562 43.03 -1.73 -1.36
CA PHE A 562 42.80 -0.32 -1.02
C PHE A 562 41.41 -0.06 -0.40
N SER A 563 40.52 -1.05 -0.44
CA SER A 563 39.15 -0.93 0.04
C SER A 563 38.97 -1.21 1.54
N GLY A 564 37.95 -0.57 2.14
CA GLY A 564 37.49 -0.84 3.50
C GLY A 564 36.89 -2.25 3.67
N LYS A 565 36.66 -2.67 4.92
CA LYS A 565 36.22 -4.04 5.28
C LYS A 565 34.99 -4.51 4.49
N PHE A 566 34.01 -3.63 4.29
CA PHE A 566 32.77 -3.96 3.58
C PHE A 566 33.03 -4.38 2.12
N ILE A 567 33.68 -3.53 1.33
CA ILE A 567 33.99 -3.82 -0.08
C ILE A 567 35.02 -4.93 -0.19
N ARG A 568 35.99 -5.04 0.73
CA ARG A 568 36.91 -6.18 0.76
C ARG A 568 36.17 -7.51 0.89
N ASN A 569 35.16 -7.59 1.75
CA ASN A 569 34.32 -8.79 1.86
C ASN A 569 33.59 -9.08 0.54
N ARG A 570 33.09 -8.05 -0.15
CA ARG A 570 32.44 -8.21 -1.46
C ARG A 570 33.39 -8.67 -2.56
N CYS A 571 34.59 -8.08 -2.63
CA CYS A 571 35.65 -8.51 -3.53
C CYS A 571 36.05 -9.97 -3.24
N SER A 572 36.16 -10.37 -1.97
CA SER A 572 36.44 -11.77 -1.62
C SER A 572 35.33 -12.72 -2.07
N LEU A 573 34.07 -12.28 -1.98
CA LEU A 573 32.91 -13.02 -2.47
C LEU A 573 32.97 -13.16 -3.99
N PHE A 574 33.26 -12.08 -4.71
CA PHE A 574 33.52 -12.12 -6.16
C PHE A 574 34.61 -13.13 -6.52
N LEU A 575 35.79 -13.02 -5.88
CA LEU A 575 36.94 -13.88 -6.13
C LEU A 575 36.70 -15.35 -5.76
N THR A 576 35.75 -15.64 -4.86
CA THR A 576 35.39 -17.01 -4.50
C THR A 576 34.50 -17.66 -5.57
N TYR A 577 33.53 -16.90 -6.10
CA TYR A 577 32.45 -17.46 -6.93
C TYR A 577 32.57 -17.18 -8.43
N TYR A 578 33.45 -16.28 -8.90
CA TYR A 578 33.51 -15.89 -10.31
C TYR A 578 33.65 -17.08 -11.27
N GLY A 579 34.46 -18.09 -10.92
CA GLY A 579 34.67 -19.29 -11.75
C GLY A 579 33.65 -20.43 -11.51
N GLN A 580 32.68 -20.27 -10.60
CA GLN A 580 31.76 -21.32 -10.19
C GLN A 580 30.36 -21.16 -10.81
N ARG A 581 30.28 -21.29 -12.14
CA ARG A 581 29.03 -21.08 -12.90
C ARG A 581 27.84 -21.87 -12.36
N ASN A 582 28.01 -23.17 -12.11
CA ASN A 582 26.95 -24.06 -11.64
C ASN A 582 26.39 -23.66 -10.26
N VAL A 583 27.24 -23.07 -9.41
CA VAL A 583 26.82 -22.58 -8.09
C VAL A 583 26.02 -21.30 -8.24
N LEU A 584 26.50 -20.37 -9.08
CA LEU A 584 25.79 -19.11 -9.34
C LEU A 584 24.42 -19.35 -9.99
N THR A 585 24.31 -20.26 -10.96
CA THR A 585 23.02 -20.61 -11.57
C THR A 585 22.06 -21.25 -10.56
N GLY A 586 22.57 -22.09 -9.66
CA GLY A 586 21.79 -22.65 -8.55
C GLY A 586 21.29 -21.59 -7.57
N VAL A 587 22.11 -20.58 -7.25
CA VAL A 587 21.72 -19.46 -6.38
C VAL A 587 20.66 -18.58 -7.06
N ILE A 588 20.79 -18.32 -8.37
CA ILE A 588 19.80 -17.56 -9.14
C ILE A 588 18.45 -18.29 -9.14
N ALA A 589 18.44 -19.62 -9.30
CA ALA A 589 17.21 -20.41 -9.26
C ALA A 589 16.52 -20.45 -7.88
N GLN A 590 17.27 -20.23 -6.80
CA GLN A 590 16.76 -20.20 -5.43
C GLN A 590 16.30 -18.79 -4.99
N ALA A 591 16.62 -17.75 -5.77
CA ALA A 591 16.22 -16.38 -5.46
C ALA A 591 14.71 -16.17 -5.69
N SER A 592 14.08 -15.36 -4.84
CA SER A 592 12.66 -14.99 -4.96
C SER A 592 12.36 -14.14 -6.19
N SER A 593 13.33 -13.33 -6.63
CA SER A 593 13.26 -12.55 -7.86
C SER A 593 14.66 -12.38 -8.48
N SER A 594 14.68 -11.89 -9.72
CA SER A 594 15.92 -11.52 -10.44
C SER A 594 16.51 -10.17 -10.01
N SER A 595 15.94 -9.53 -8.97
CA SER A 595 16.45 -8.25 -8.47
C SER A 595 17.77 -8.41 -7.70
N LEU A 596 18.56 -7.34 -7.68
CA LEU A 596 19.87 -7.32 -7.01
C LEU A 596 19.80 -7.59 -5.49
N PRO A 597 18.81 -7.08 -4.71
CA PRO A 597 18.66 -7.41 -3.29
C PRO A 597 18.34 -8.88 -3.03
N ASP A 598 17.48 -9.49 -3.84
CA ASP A 598 17.06 -10.89 -3.68
C ASP A 598 18.18 -11.84 -4.07
N PHE A 599 18.92 -11.51 -5.13
CA PHE A 599 20.15 -12.23 -5.50
C PHE A 599 21.18 -12.22 -4.36
N LEU A 600 21.37 -11.06 -3.72
CA LEU A 600 22.24 -10.93 -2.55
C LEU A 600 21.74 -11.79 -1.37
N ALA A 601 20.42 -11.81 -1.11
CA ALA A 601 19.84 -12.63 -0.05
C ALA A 601 20.07 -14.13 -0.32
N ALA A 602 19.84 -14.59 -1.54
CA ALA A 602 20.09 -15.97 -1.95
C ALA A 602 21.58 -16.35 -1.82
N LEU A 603 22.50 -15.46 -2.21
CA LEU A 603 23.94 -15.64 -2.02
C LEU A 603 24.32 -15.81 -0.53
N LYS A 604 23.73 -15.00 0.37
CA LYS A 604 23.97 -15.10 1.81
C LYS A 604 23.46 -16.42 2.39
N VAL A 605 22.28 -16.87 1.99
CA VAL A 605 21.71 -18.17 2.43
C VAL A 605 22.62 -19.32 1.98
N HIS A 606 23.15 -19.24 0.76
CA HIS A 606 24.09 -20.24 0.25
C HIS A 606 25.40 -20.27 1.07
N GLN A 607 25.94 -19.11 1.44
CA GLN A 607 27.13 -19.03 2.30
C GLN A 607 26.92 -19.63 3.69
N THR A 608 25.75 -19.40 4.31
CA THR A 608 25.43 -20.00 5.62
C THR A 608 25.30 -21.52 5.52
N ASN A 609 24.74 -22.03 4.43
CA ASN A 609 24.59 -23.48 4.21
C ASN A 609 25.93 -24.18 3.98
N MET A 610 26.87 -23.55 3.25
CA MET A 610 28.22 -24.07 3.05
C MET A 610 29.05 -24.05 4.34
N SER A 611 28.93 -22.99 5.14
CA SER A 611 29.63 -22.89 6.44
C SER A 611 29.09 -23.89 7.47
N GLY A 612 27.81 -24.24 7.41
CA GLY A 612 27.18 -25.28 8.23
C GLY A 612 27.46 -26.72 7.79
N ALA A 613 27.83 -26.96 6.53
CA ALA A 613 28.16 -28.28 6.01
C ALA A 613 29.60 -28.73 6.36
N SER A 614 30.52 -27.80 6.63
CA SER A 614 31.93 -28.11 6.93
C SER A 614 32.16 -28.70 8.33
N THR A 615 31.14 -28.75 9.20
CA THR A 615 31.23 -29.33 10.57
C THR A 615 30.64 -30.75 10.70
N ARG A 616 30.24 -31.41 9.60
CA ARG A 616 29.86 -32.83 9.63
C ARG A 616 30.94 -33.68 8.96
N SER A 617 31.90 -34.13 9.76
CA SER A 617 32.71 -35.31 9.43
C SER A 617 32.40 -36.44 10.42
N ASP A 618 32.27 -37.64 9.86
CA ASP A 618 31.69 -38.87 10.41
C ASP A 618 32.37 -39.44 11.67
N PRO A 619 31.65 -40.29 12.46
CA PRO A 619 32.13 -40.85 13.70
C PRO A 619 33.01 -42.09 13.47
N LYS A 620 34.18 -42.16 14.12
CA LYS A 620 34.92 -43.42 14.33
C LYS A 620 35.19 -43.67 15.81
N LEU A 621 35.04 -44.95 16.15
CA LEU A 621 34.87 -45.57 17.46
C LEU A 621 36.14 -45.60 18.37
N SER A 622 35.90 -45.46 19.69
CA SER A 622 36.52 -46.09 20.90
C SER A 622 38.02 -46.44 20.89
N GLY A 623 38.89 -46.17 21.88
CA GLY A 623 38.90 -45.84 23.32
C GLY A 623 40.39 -46.06 23.79
N PRO A 624 40.76 -46.33 25.05
CA PRO A 624 40.25 -45.91 26.37
C PRO A 624 41.36 -45.30 27.30
N SER A 625 40.92 -44.77 28.47
CA SER A 625 41.62 -44.74 29.78
C SER A 625 42.32 -43.44 30.30
N PRO A 626 42.33 -43.24 31.65
CA PRO A 626 42.30 -41.95 32.37
C PRO A 626 43.63 -41.69 33.16
N PRO A 627 43.76 -40.92 34.28
CA PRO A 627 42.87 -39.98 35.01
C PRO A 627 43.52 -38.61 35.40
N ARG A 628 42.69 -37.72 36.01
CA ARG A 628 42.94 -36.70 37.08
C ARG A 628 44.23 -35.85 37.03
N ALA A 629 44.28 -34.57 37.43
CA ALA A 629 43.37 -33.56 37.96
C ALA A 629 44.23 -32.28 38.16
N SER A 630 43.55 -31.17 38.44
CA SER A 630 44.00 -30.08 39.34
C SER A 630 44.72 -28.85 38.74
N LEU A 631 44.04 -27.72 38.98
CA LEU A 631 44.52 -26.39 39.39
C LEU A 631 44.82 -25.31 38.33
N SER A 632 43.98 -24.28 38.41
CA SER A 632 44.20 -22.85 38.12
C SER A 632 45.31 -22.24 39.01
N PRO A 633 45.63 -20.92 38.99
CA PRO A 633 45.41 -19.81 38.04
C PRO A 633 46.72 -19.04 37.68
N GLY A 634 46.73 -18.17 36.67
CA GLY A 634 47.92 -17.31 36.43
C GLY A 634 47.93 -16.34 35.24
N LYS A 635 47.24 -15.21 35.41
CA LYS A 635 47.57 -13.84 34.93
C LYS A 635 47.73 -13.50 33.42
N LEU A 636 46.85 -12.57 33.01
CA LEU A 636 47.06 -11.32 32.22
C LEU A 636 47.34 -11.54 30.72
N ARG A 637 46.77 -10.81 29.76
CA ARG A 637 45.99 -9.57 29.61
C ARG A 637 45.52 -9.56 28.14
N TYR A 638 44.34 -9.05 27.81
CA TYR A 638 44.14 -8.10 26.69
C TYR A 638 42.68 -7.63 26.69
N ASP A 639 42.54 -6.30 26.57
CA ASP A 639 41.29 -5.54 26.62
C ASP A 639 40.40 -5.79 25.39
N ALA A 640 39.11 -5.94 25.63
CA ALA A 640 38.09 -6.00 24.58
C ALA A 640 37.68 -4.57 24.19
N TYR A 641 37.88 -4.22 22.91
CA TYR A 641 37.32 -3.00 22.32
C TYR A 641 35.82 -3.13 22.04
N ALA A 642 35.18 -1.96 22.01
CA ALA A 642 33.75 -1.65 22.13
C ALA A 642 32.79 -2.24 21.09
N ALA A 643 31.52 -2.35 21.50
CA ALA A 643 30.37 -2.71 20.68
C ALA A 643 30.02 -1.61 19.66
N PRO A 644 29.58 -1.97 18.43
CA PRO A 644 29.24 -1.00 17.39
C PRO A 644 27.93 -0.24 17.68
N GLN A 645 27.95 1.05 17.36
CA GLN A 645 26.85 2.02 17.50
C GLN A 645 25.65 1.68 16.61
N ALA A 646 24.44 1.89 17.15
CA ALA A 646 23.17 1.67 16.46
C ALA A 646 22.89 2.78 15.43
N VAL A 647 22.72 2.39 14.16
CA VAL A 647 22.22 3.23 13.07
C VAL A 647 20.68 3.13 13.04
N PRO A 648 19.94 4.22 12.78
CA PRO A 648 18.48 4.24 12.82
C PRO A 648 17.84 3.27 11.82
N SER A 649 16.90 2.46 12.32
CA SER A 649 16.10 1.51 11.56
C SER A 649 15.14 2.22 10.59
N LEU A 650 15.49 2.23 9.30
CA LEU A 650 14.56 2.41 8.19
C LEU A 650 13.55 1.24 8.19
N ARG A 651 12.37 1.45 8.77
CA ARG A 651 11.18 0.62 8.52
C ARG A 651 10.33 1.31 7.46
N HIS A 652 10.64 1.03 6.21
CA HIS A 652 9.69 1.04 5.10
C HIS A 652 10.36 0.20 4.02
N LEU A 653 9.67 -0.86 3.58
CA LEU A 653 9.76 -1.53 2.27
C LEU A 653 9.05 -2.89 2.41
N LEU A 654 7.79 -2.93 2.00
CA LEU A 654 7.11 -4.13 1.53
C LEU A 654 7.17 -4.10 -0.01
N SER A 655 7.47 -5.25 -0.62
CA SER A 655 7.44 -5.51 -2.06
C SER A 655 6.51 -6.73 -2.33
N PRO A 656 6.18 -7.11 -3.58
CA PRO A 656 5.04 -6.59 -4.34
C PRO A 656 4.08 -7.71 -4.84
N HIS A 657 3.05 -7.29 -5.58
CA HIS A 657 2.02 -8.06 -6.30
C HIS A 657 0.73 -8.45 -5.55
N ARG A 658 -0.28 -7.58 -5.64
CA ARG A 658 -1.58 -7.87 -6.28
C ARG A 658 -2.42 -6.58 -6.38
N THR A 659 -2.68 -6.18 -7.63
CA THR A 659 -3.79 -5.34 -8.14
C THR A 659 -4.39 -4.24 -7.25
N GLU A 660 -4.21 -3.01 -7.72
CA GLU A 660 -4.62 -1.73 -7.17
C GLU A 660 -6.14 -1.54 -6.99
N SER A 661 -6.52 -1.00 -5.82
CA SER A 661 -7.57 0.02 -5.71
C SER A 661 -7.40 0.78 -4.39
N THR A 662 -6.90 2.02 -4.46
CA THR A 662 -6.67 2.93 -3.34
C THR A 662 -7.95 3.66 -2.92
N PRO A 663 -8.29 3.73 -1.61
CA PRO A 663 -9.29 4.67 -1.08
C PRO A 663 -8.63 5.93 -0.51
N PRO A 664 -9.32 7.09 -0.42
CA PRO A 664 -8.76 8.31 0.18
C PRO A 664 -9.00 8.38 1.71
N SER A 665 -7.96 8.80 2.44
CA SER A 665 -7.99 9.37 3.80
C SER A 665 -8.06 10.91 3.71
N SER A 666 -8.56 11.73 4.63
CA SER A 666 -9.03 11.59 6.02
C SER A 666 -9.98 12.76 6.33
N GLY A 667 -10.94 12.55 7.23
CA GLY A 667 -11.80 13.58 7.81
C GLY A 667 -12.20 13.20 9.23
N ARG A 668 -11.83 14.06 10.19
CA ARG A 668 -12.11 14.07 11.64
C ARG A 668 -13.20 13.12 12.15
N ARG A 669 -12.86 12.27 13.13
CA ARG A 669 -13.82 11.62 14.03
C ARG A 669 -13.66 12.17 15.45
N THR A 670 -14.63 12.97 15.87
CA THR A 670 -14.94 13.24 17.26
C THR A 670 -15.50 11.97 17.90
N ARG A 671 -14.98 11.59 19.08
CA ARG A 671 -15.56 10.54 19.93
C ARG A 671 -16.60 11.18 20.85
N SER A 672 -17.86 10.78 20.73
CA SER A 672 -18.83 10.88 21.79
C SER A 672 -19.38 9.48 22.09
N SER A 673 -19.22 9.03 23.33
CA SER A 673 -19.96 7.88 23.83
C SER A 673 -21.33 8.36 24.29
N SER A 674 -22.41 7.77 23.79
CA SER A 674 -23.57 7.39 24.60
C SER A 674 -24.68 6.75 23.77
N ARG A 675 -25.30 5.76 24.40
CA ARG A 675 -26.62 5.16 24.14
C ARG A 675 -26.74 4.21 22.94
N ALA A 676 -26.85 2.93 23.31
CA ALA A 676 -27.45 1.86 22.54
C ALA A 676 -28.79 2.31 21.93
N SER A 677 -28.88 2.23 20.61
CA SER A 677 -30.15 2.23 19.87
C SER A 677 -30.00 1.22 18.74
N GLU A 678 -30.93 0.28 18.73
CA GLU A 678 -31.10 -0.77 17.74
C GLU A 678 -31.16 -0.19 16.32
N ARG A 679 -30.15 -0.52 15.49
CA ARG A 679 -30.23 -0.40 14.02
C ARG A 679 -29.45 -1.55 13.40
N GLY A 680 -30.12 -2.26 12.48
CA GLY A 680 -29.54 -3.36 11.71
C GLY A 680 -28.27 -2.94 10.95
N MET A 681 -27.35 -3.90 10.82
CA MET A 681 -26.08 -3.74 10.14
C MET A 681 -26.25 -3.21 8.70
N SER A 682 -25.38 -2.30 8.30
CA SER A 682 -25.39 -1.64 7.00
C SER A 682 -24.86 -2.56 5.90
N LEU A 683 -25.55 -2.56 4.74
CA LEU A 683 -25.27 -3.39 3.55
C LEU A 683 -23.86 -3.24 2.94
N ALA A 684 -23.09 -2.21 3.30
CA ALA A 684 -21.71 -2.04 2.86
C ALA A 684 -20.72 -2.95 3.63
N GLU A 685 -21.05 -3.35 4.87
CA GLU A 685 -20.18 -4.18 5.71
C GLU A 685 -20.10 -5.64 5.22
N LEU A 686 -21.12 -6.11 4.49
CA LEU A 686 -21.17 -7.47 3.91
C LEU A 686 -20.38 -7.63 2.60
N ALA A 687 -19.78 -6.55 2.08
CA ALA A 687 -19.05 -6.52 0.81
C ALA A 687 -17.53 -6.33 0.97
N ARG A 688 -17.02 -6.20 2.20
CA ARG A 688 -15.60 -6.06 2.51
C ARG A 688 -14.95 -7.44 2.66
N THR A 689 -13.68 -7.59 2.24
CA THR A 689 -12.86 -8.76 2.59
C THR A 689 -12.73 -8.80 4.11
N ILE A 690 -13.34 -9.80 4.74
CA ILE A 690 -13.42 -9.90 6.19
C ILE A 690 -12.08 -10.44 6.70
N THR A 691 -11.40 -9.66 7.53
CA THR A 691 -10.15 -10.10 8.16
C THR A 691 -10.41 -11.23 9.16
N PRO A 692 -9.44 -12.10 9.46
CA PRO A 692 -9.59 -13.10 10.52
C PRO A 692 -10.01 -12.51 11.87
N GLY A 693 -9.59 -11.27 12.15
CA GLY A 693 -10.03 -10.50 13.33
C GLY A 693 -11.53 -10.17 13.33
N GLU A 694 -12.10 -9.81 12.18
CA GLU A 694 -13.55 -9.59 12.06
C GLU A 694 -14.34 -10.90 12.07
N LEU A 695 -13.82 -11.97 11.43
CA LEU A 695 -14.41 -13.31 11.55
C LEU A 695 -14.46 -13.79 13.00
N THR A 696 -13.45 -13.40 13.78
CA THR A 696 -13.33 -13.70 15.21
C THR A 696 -14.39 -12.96 16.05
N ILE A 697 -14.54 -11.65 15.83
CA ILE A 697 -15.56 -10.81 16.50
C ILE A 697 -16.97 -11.28 16.14
N VAL A 698 -17.18 -11.62 14.87
CA VAL A 698 -18.47 -12.08 14.35
C VAL A 698 -18.79 -13.49 14.89
N ALA A 699 -17.84 -14.41 14.95
CA ALA A 699 -18.05 -15.76 15.46
C ALA A 699 -18.20 -15.83 17.01
N ALA A 700 -17.82 -14.77 17.74
CA ALA A 700 -18.02 -14.62 19.18
C ALA A 700 -19.45 -14.20 19.59
N GLN A 701 -20.26 -13.69 18.66
CA GLN A 701 -21.66 -13.32 18.91
C GLN A 701 -22.57 -14.56 18.77
N GLY A 702 -23.33 -14.91 19.82
CA GLY A 702 -24.25 -16.07 19.86
C GLY A 702 -25.40 -16.05 18.84
N PRO A 703 -26.22 -17.12 18.75
CA PRO A 703 -27.26 -17.23 17.72
C PRO A 703 -28.36 -16.19 17.93
N LEU A 704 -28.58 -15.34 16.91
CA LEU A 704 -29.75 -14.48 16.81
C LEU A 704 -30.93 -15.33 16.27
N TYR A 705 -32.06 -15.23 16.97
CA TYR A 705 -33.28 -16.01 16.77
C TYR A 705 -33.86 -15.93 15.35
N ASP A 706 -34.56 -17.02 14.98
CA ASP A 706 -35.41 -17.13 13.80
C ASP A 706 -36.41 -15.97 13.69
N LEU A 707 -36.56 -15.43 12.48
CA LEU A 707 -37.61 -14.46 12.15
C LEU A 707 -38.97 -15.20 12.09
N PRO A 708 -40.02 -14.75 12.79
CA PRO A 708 -41.35 -15.33 12.64
C PRO A 708 -42.05 -14.78 11.38
N GLU A 709 -42.73 -15.68 10.66
CA GLU A 709 -43.69 -15.33 9.61
C GLU A 709 -44.90 -14.54 10.18
N PRO A 710 -45.57 -13.68 9.38
CA PRO A 710 -46.64 -12.84 9.89
C PRO A 710 -47.98 -13.57 9.82
N ASP A 711 -48.72 -13.56 10.93
CA ASP A 711 -50.14 -13.91 10.93
C ASP A 711 -50.99 -12.98 11.82
N HIS A 712 -52.27 -12.99 11.51
CA HIS A 712 -53.29 -11.94 11.66
C HIS A 712 -53.73 -11.49 13.08
N VAL A 713 -54.01 -10.17 13.19
CA VAL A 713 -55.20 -9.48 13.77
C VAL A 713 -55.82 -9.97 15.12
N ARG A 714 -55.66 -9.18 16.21
CA ARG A 714 -56.76 -8.59 17.05
C ARG A 714 -56.29 -7.88 18.35
N ASN A 715 -56.62 -6.59 18.43
CA ASN A 715 -57.11 -5.70 19.51
C ASN A 715 -56.68 -5.77 21.01
N PRO A 716 -56.77 -4.61 21.73
CA PRO A 716 -56.02 -4.31 22.96
C PRO A 716 -56.86 -4.27 24.25
N LYS A 717 -56.21 -4.30 25.42
CA LYS A 717 -56.62 -3.63 26.68
C LYS A 717 -55.54 -3.72 27.79
N THR A 718 -55.44 -2.61 28.53
CA THR A 718 -54.61 -2.15 29.66
C THR A 718 -54.92 -2.80 31.04
N PRO A 719 -54.33 -2.42 32.22
CA PRO A 719 -52.93 -2.17 32.64
C PRO A 719 -52.63 -2.80 34.07
N PRO A 720 -51.87 -2.22 35.05
CA PRO A 720 -50.76 -2.92 35.74
C PRO A 720 -50.91 -3.12 37.27
N GLY A 721 -49.97 -3.84 37.91
CA GLY A 721 -49.76 -3.93 39.37
C GLY A 721 -48.49 -4.76 39.66
N GLU A 722 -47.41 -4.15 40.13
CA GLU A 722 -46.99 -3.99 41.54
C GLU A 722 -46.54 -5.28 42.25
N ASN A 723 -45.27 -5.28 42.67
CA ASN A 723 -44.69 -5.72 43.97
C ASN A 723 -43.17 -5.98 43.75
N LEU A 724 -42.22 -5.15 44.24
CA LEU A 724 -41.71 -5.01 45.63
C LEU A 724 -41.51 -6.38 46.30
N ALA A 725 -40.44 -6.73 47.03
CA ALA A 725 -39.28 -6.10 47.66
C ALA A 725 -38.30 -7.29 47.97
N SER A 726 -37.06 -7.22 48.45
CA SER A 726 -36.41 -6.46 49.53
C SER A 726 -34.95 -6.99 49.58
N ARG A 727 -33.90 -6.23 49.96
CA ARG A 727 -33.53 -5.68 51.29
C ARG A 727 -32.61 -4.46 51.05
N VAL A 728 -32.92 -3.21 51.42
CA VAL A 728 -32.93 -2.54 52.75
C VAL A 728 -31.55 -2.58 53.43
N ASP A 729 -30.70 -1.56 53.28
CA ASP A 729 -30.62 -0.22 53.94
C ASP A 729 -30.26 -0.24 55.43
N LEU A 730 -29.26 0.57 55.81
CA LEU A 730 -29.19 1.29 57.09
C LEU A 730 -28.27 2.54 56.96
N ILE A 731 -28.79 3.65 57.50
CA ILE A 731 -28.40 5.06 57.40
C ILE A 731 -27.54 5.49 58.61
N SER A 732 -26.75 6.57 58.49
CA SER A 732 -26.50 7.66 59.49
C SER A 732 -25.75 8.82 58.77
N LEU A 733 -26.30 10.03 58.50
CA LEU A 733 -26.53 11.23 59.36
C LEU A 733 -25.20 11.81 59.93
N ASP A 734 -24.82 13.11 59.98
CA ASP A 734 -25.45 14.45 59.92
C ASP A 734 -24.30 15.54 59.79
N MET A 735 -24.38 16.59 58.95
CA MET A 735 -24.73 18.03 59.19
C MET A 735 -23.68 19.03 59.81
N ALA A 736 -23.21 19.98 58.96
CA ALA A 736 -23.00 21.46 59.12
C ALA A 736 -22.08 22.06 60.24
N PRO A 737 -21.55 23.33 60.16
CA PRO A 737 -22.06 24.51 59.42
C PRO A 737 -21.03 25.47 58.73
N ASN A 738 -21.62 26.48 58.06
CA ASN A 738 -21.09 27.62 57.30
C ASN A 738 -19.85 28.37 57.85
N GLU A 739 -19.03 28.90 56.93
CA GLU A 739 -18.62 30.32 56.93
C GLU A 739 -18.17 30.80 55.53
N ILE A 740 -18.63 31.98 55.15
CA ILE A 740 -18.39 32.67 53.88
C ILE A 740 -17.11 33.51 54.03
N SER A 741 -16.12 33.36 53.14
CA SER A 741 -15.07 34.37 52.91
C SER A 741 -14.26 34.09 51.63
N VAL A 742 -14.61 34.81 50.57
CA VAL A 742 -13.78 35.36 49.48
C VAL A 742 -12.31 34.93 49.43
N THR A 743 -11.91 34.19 48.39
CA THR A 743 -10.59 34.31 47.73
C THR A 743 -10.59 33.69 46.32
N VAL A 744 -10.41 34.55 45.31
CA VAL A 744 -9.73 34.37 44.00
C VAL A 744 -9.98 33.07 43.20
N PRO A 745 -10.51 33.14 41.96
CA PRO A 745 -10.58 31.96 41.09
C PRO A 745 -9.19 31.66 40.52
N THR A 746 -8.42 30.78 41.16
CA THR A 746 -7.28 30.13 40.50
C THR A 746 -7.84 29.07 39.55
N LEU A 747 -8.15 29.48 38.31
CA LEU A 747 -8.25 28.58 37.17
C LEU A 747 -6.89 27.88 37.01
N GLU A 748 -6.74 26.69 37.58
CA GLU A 748 -5.60 25.82 37.30
C GLU A 748 -5.99 24.81 36.21
N PRO A 749 -5.31 24.79 35.05
CA PRO A 749 -5.55 23.78 34.04
C PRO A 749 -4.97 22.43 34.50
N TYR A 750 -5.74 21.35 34.37
CA TYR A 750 -5.30 19.99 34.65
C TYR A 750 -4.08 19.67 33.75
N PHE A 751 -3.03 19.05 34.31
CA PHE A 751 -1.85 18.65 33.54
C PHE A 751 -2.22 17.79 32.32
N GLU A 752 -3.27 16.96 32.43
CA GLU A 752 -3.81 16.16 31.34
C GLU A 752 -4.29 17.02 30.17
N GLU A 753 -5.05 18.08 30.45
CA GLU A 753 -5.60 18.96 29.42
C GLU A 753 -4.49 19.70 28.67
N VAL A 754 -3.46 20.15 29.38
CA VAL A 754 -2.30 20.82 28.79
C VAL A 754 -1.45 19.82 28.00
N TRP A 755 -1.28 18.60 28.52
CA TRP A 755 -0.55 17.53 27.84
C TRP A 755 -1.24 17.09 26.54
N ASP A 756 -2.56 16.91 26.56
CA ASP A 756 -3.33 16.45 25.40
C ASP A 756 -3.52 17.55 24.35
N ALA A 757 -3.64 18.82 24.77
CA ALA A 757 -3.66 19.94 23.82
C ALA A 757 -2.39 20.01 22.96
N MET A 758 -1.22 19.62 23.52
CA MET A 758 0.08 19.65 22.85
C MET A 758 0.46 18.33 22.16
N GLU A 759 -0.51 17.49 21.76
CA GLU A 759 -0.23 16.16 21.16
C GLU A 759 0.60 16.22 19.87
N ASN A 760 0.54 17.32 19.13
CA ASN A 760 1.25 17.47 17.85
C ASN A 760 2.75 17.79 17.99
N SER A 761 3.23 18.11 19.21
CA SER A 761 4.59 18.61 19.46
C SER A 761 5.42 17.68 20.38
N ASN A 762 5.40 16.37 20.08
CA ASN A 762 6.06 15.32 20.87
C ASN A 762 7.57 15.23 20.67
N SER A 763 8.29 15.12 21.77
CA SER A 763 9.70 14.73 21.81
C SER A 763 9.95 13.73 22.94
N ARG A 764 10.92 12.83 22.75
CA ARG A 764 11.29 11.79 23.71
C ARG A 764 12.79 11.52 23.68
N GLY A 765 13.33 11.12 24.81
CA GLY A 765 14.74 10.74 24.94
C GLY A 765 14.99 9.96 26.24
N TRP A 766 16.23 9.52 26.39
CA TRP A 766 16.74 8.85 27.59
C TRP A 766 17.78 9.74 28.25
N CYS A 767 17.82 9.73 29.58
CA CYS A 767 18.83 10.43 30.37
C CYS A 767 19.40 9.47 31.41
N GLU A 768 20.72 9.36 31.52
CA GLU A 768 21.43 8.51 32.50
C GLU A 768 21.51 9.22 33.87
N SER A 769 20.39 9.75 34.35
CA SER A 769 20.31 10.45 35.64
C SER A 769 18.97 10.23 36.32
N SER A 770 18.97 10.26 37.65
CA SER A 770 17.76 10.11 38.47
C SER A 770 16.77 11.28 38.29
N MET A 771 15.49 11.03 38.56
CA MET A 771 14.43 12.03 38.40
C MET A 771 14.71 13.32 39.19
N ASP A 772 15.25 13.19 40.40
CA ASP A 772 15.55 14.34 41.28
C ASP A 772 16.63 15.25 40.70
N ASN A 773 17.62 14.68 40.02
CA ASN A 773 18.67 15.46 39.34
C ASN A 773 18.10 16.22 38.14
N ILE A 774 17.21 15.59 37.37
CA ILE A 774 16.53 16.22 36.23
C ILE A 774 15.65 17.38 36.72
N VAL A 775 14.90 17.20 37.80
CA VAL A 775 14.06 18.25 38.39
C VAL A 775 14.89 19.45 38.87
N ARG A 776 16.02 19.21 39.55
CA ARG A 776 16.94 20.28 39.97
C ARG A 776 17.55 21.02 38.78
N LEU A 777 17.85 20.31 37.70
CA LEU A 777 18.43 20.90 36.49
C LEU A 777 17.41 21.75 35.75
N LEU A 778 16.15 21.33 35.70
CA LEU A 778 15.05 22.14 35.17
C LEU A 778 14.74 23.37 36.03
N GLN A 779 14.95 23.30 37.35
CA GLN A 779 14.85 24.49 38.23
C GLN A 779 15.93 25.55 37.96
N SER A 780 17.05 25.19 37.30
CA SER A 780 18.10 26.14 36.93
C SER A 780 17.69 27.05 35.76
N LEU A 781 16.70 26.62 34.96
CA LEU A 781 16.00 27.50 34.03
C LEU A 781 15.13 28.42 34.89
N GLN A 782 15.37 29.74 34.85
CA GLN A 782 14.66 30.77 35.64
C GLN A 782 13.18 30.94 35.21
N HIS A 783 12.44 29.83 35.10
CA HIS A 783 11.05 29.74 34.68
C HIS A 783 10.21 29.17 35.83
N SER A 784 8.90 29.47 35.83
CA SER A 784 8.02 28.92 36.86
C SER A 784 7.75 27.46 36.57
N MET A 785 8.04 26.59 37.56
CA MET A 785 7.96 25.15 37.41
C MET A 785 6.98 24.55 38.43
N ARG A 786 6.12 23.65 37.96
CA ARG A 786 5.20 22.87 38.78
C ARG A 786 5.53 21.39 38.65
N VAL A 787 5.75 20.72 39.77
CA VAL A 787 6.00 19.27 39.82
C VAL A 787 4.79 18.58 40.45
N ILE A 788 4.30 17.54 39.80
CA ILE A 788 3.22 16.68 40.28
C ILE A 788 3.83 15.30 40.54
N ALA A 789 3.54 14.77 41.74
CA ALA A 789 4.12 13.53 42.23
C ALA A 789 3.68 12.30 41.42
N VAL A 790 4.46 11.23 41.56
CA VAL A 790 4.33 9.98 40.77
C VAL A 790 3.00 9.27 41.03
N ASP A 791 2.47 9.42 42.23
CA ASP A 791 1.26 8.80 42.77
C ASP A 791 -0.04 9.58 42.50
N GLN A 792 0.04 10.76 41.88
CA GLN A 792 -1.14 11.56 41.55
C GLN A 792 -1.60 11.38 40.09
N PRO A 793 -2.92 11.28 39.83
CA PRO A 793 -3.45 11.26 38.47
C PRO A 793 -3.28 12.64 37.79
N PRO A 794 -3.19 12.72 36.45
CA PRO A 794 -3.18 11.63 35.46
C PRO A 794 -1.82 10.92 35.36
N PHE A 795 -1.77 9.69 34.86
CA PHE A 795 -0.54 8.89 34.63
C PHE A 795 0.22 8.43 35.89
N GLU A 796 -0.41 7.62 36.74
CA GLU A 796 0.24 7.00 37.91
C GLU A 796 1.49 6.18 37.51
N GLY A 797 2.58 6.35 38.26
CA GLY A 797 3.88 5.70 37.97
C GLY A 797 4.87 6.56 37.16
N GLU A 798 4.56 7.82 36.87
CA GLU A 798 5.46 8.78 36.22
C GLU A 798 5.48 10.13 36.96
N LEU A 799 6.63 10.81 37.03
CA LEU A 799 6.71 12.18 37.56
C LEU A 799 6.34 13.18 36.47
N LYS A 800 5.49 14.16 36.79
CA LYS A 800 5.04 15.17 35.80
C LYS A 800 5.57 16.54 36.17
N VAL A 801 6.14 17.23 35.19
CA VAL A 801 6.73 18.56 35.37
C VAL A 801 6.15 19.49 34.32
N LEU A 802 5.63 20.64 34.74
CA LEU A 802 5.16 21.70 33.86
C LEU A 802 6.11 22.90 34.03
N VAL A 803 6.70 23.37 32.93
CA VAL A 803 7.55 24.56 32.88
C VAL A 803 6.80 25.65 32.13
N ILE A 804 6.61 26.80 32.77
CA ILE A 804 5.94 27.97 32.21
C ILE A 804 6.96 29.10 32.07
N ALA A 805 7.25 29.48 30.82
CA ALA A 805 8.11 30.63 30.54
C ALA A 805 7.37 31.91 30.98
N SER A 806 8.01 32.70 31.84
CA SER A 806 7.42 33.92 32.39
C SER A 806 7.78 35.08 31.46
N SER A 807 6.86 35.53 30.61
CA SER A 807 7.02 36.77 29.84
C SER A 807 6.07 37.84 30.39
N ASP A 808 6.65 38.90 30.93
CA ASP A 808 5.94 40.14 31.24
C ASP A 808 5.45 40.82 29.95
N LEU A 809 4.24 41.38 30.04
CA LEU A 809 3.61 42.41 29.20
C LEU A 809 2.96 42.00 27.86
N SER A 810 1.63 41.86 27.96
CA SER A 810 0.59 42.38 27.07
C SER A 810 0.29 41.73 25.72
N LEU A 811 -1.01 41.50 25.55
CA LEU A 811 -1.81 41.15 24.36
C LEU A 811 -1.81 39.67 23.97
N GLU A 812 -2.98 39.07 24.26
CA GLU A 812 -3.57 37.84 23.71
C GLU A 812 -2.71 37.06 22.72
N GLU A 813 -1.91 36.08 23.19
CA GLU A 813 -1.51 34.91 22.39
C GLU A 813 -0.83 33.85 23.28
N SER A 814 -1.15 32.58 23.01
CA SER A 814 -0.57 31.31 23.51
C SER A 814 0.44 31.35 24.67
N LYS A 815 0.03 30.85 25.84
CA LYS A 815 0.94 30.54 26.96
C LYS A 815 2.08 29.62 26.48
N GLN A 816 3.31 30.11 26.45
CA GLN A 816 4.53 29.31 26.23
C GLN A 816 4.72 28.35 27.41
N CYS A 817 4.24 27.11 27.25
CA CYS A 817 4.35 26.07 28.26
C CYS A 817 4.97 24.80 27.70
N ALA A 818 5.71 24.10 28.55
CA ALA A 818 6.31 22.80 28.27
C ALA A 818 5.84 21.81 29.33
N ALA A 819 5.31 20.66 28.89
CA ALA A 819 4.90 19.58 29.76
C ALA A 819 5.85 18.40 29.59
N LEU A 820 6.38 17.89 30.70
CA LEU A 820 7.37 16.84 30.76
C LEU A 820 6.87 15.69 31.64
N ARG A 821 7.07 14.45 31.19
CA ARG A 821 6.81 13.22 31.94
C ARG A 821 8.09 12.42 32.07
N LEU A 822 8.42 11.98 33.27
CA LEU A 822 9.62 11.22 33.60
C LEU A 822 9.23 9.85 34.17
N ARG A 823 9.87 8.79 33.68
CA ARG A 823 9.69 7.42 34.17
C ARG A 823 11.05 6.81 34.51
N GLU A 824 11.17 6.22 35.69
CA GLU A 824 12.40 5.57 36.16
C GLU A 824 12.49 4.16 35.59
N SER A 825 13.71 3.75 35.28
CA SER A 825 14.09 2.37 34.96
C SER A 825 14.88 1.76 36.12
N GLU A 826 15.08 0.43 36.11
CA GLU A 826 15.77 -0.32 37.18
C GLU A 826 17.26 0.03 37.34
N GLU A 827 17.86 0.77 36.39
CA GLU A 827 19.28 1.13 36.33
C GLU A 827 19.54 2.65 36.52
N GLU A 828 18.78 3.34 37.38
CA GLU A 828 18.87 4.79 37.67
C GLU A 828 18.77 5.72 36.43
N SER A 829 18.35 5.19 35.28
CA SER A 829 18.11 5.93 34.04
C SER A 829 16.64 6.35 33.92
N CYS A 830 16.41 7.55 33.38
CA CYS A 830 15.09 8.13 33.23
C CYS A 830 14.68 8.27 31.76
N LEU A 831 13.52 7.72 31.42
CA LEU A 831 12.85 7.99 30.15
C LEU A 831 12.04 9.28 30.29
N TRP A 832 12.35 10.27 29.44
CA TRP A 832 11.62 11.53 29.42
C TRP A 832 10.76 11.69 28.16
N ARG A 833 9.59 12.29 28.34
CA ARG A 833 8.68 12.67 27.25
C ARG A 833 8.28 14.13 27.42
N LEU A 834 8.57 14.94 26.41
CA LEU A 834 8.34 16.38 26.43
C LEU A 834 7.36 16.75 25.32
N ARG A 835 6.31 17.49 25.68
CA ARG A 835 5.39 18.17 24.78
C ARG A 835 5.52 19.67 24.97
N CYS A 836 5.81 20.39 23.89
CA CYS A 836 5.97 21.83 23.92
C CYS A 836 5.79 22.39 22.51
N ASP A 837 4.81 23.29 22.38
CA ASP A 837 4.50 23.95 21.10
C ASP A 837 5.52 25.04 20.75
N ASP A 838 6.26 25.56 21.73
CA ASP A 838 7.34 26.52 21.53
C ASP A 838 8.65 25.81 21.14
N VAL A 839 9.13 26.11 19.93
CA VAL A 839 10.32 25.50 19.35
C VAL A 839 11.59 25.91 20.11
N GLU A 840 11.67 27.13 20.63
CA GLU A 840 12.86 27.62 21.34
C GLU A 840 12.97 26.97 22.73
N LEU A 841 11.89 27.01 23.51
CA LEU A 841 11.83 26.37 24.83
C LEU A 841 12.06 24.86 24.74
N ARG A 842 11.46 24.20 23.74
CA ARG A 842 11.69 22.77 23.47
C ARG A 842 13.16 22.46 23.17
N THR A 843 13.83 23.32 22.43
CA THR A 843 15.25 23.12 22.07
C THR A 843 16.16 23.33 23.29
N ILE A 844 15.85 24.30 24.15
CA ILE A 844 16.59 24.56 25.39
C ILE A 844 16.47 23.36 26.35
N ILE A 845 15.24 22.91 26.62
CA ILE A 845 14.97 21.77 27.52
C ILE A 845 15.62 20.50 26.95
N LYS A 846 15.51 20.27 25.64
CA LYS A 846 16.13 19.11 24.99
C LYS A 846 17.66 19.14 25.11
N ARG A 847 18.32 20.28 24.88
CA ARG A 847 19.79 20.39 25.06
C ARG A 847 20.22 20.16 26.50
N LEU A 848 19.41 20.56 27.48
CA LEU A 848 19.70 20.31 28.89
C LEU A 848 19.53 18.83 29.27
N LEU A 849 18.56 18.13 28.67
CA LEU A 849 18.34 16.70 28.92
C LEU A 849 19.30 15.79 28.13
N ASP A 850 19.76 16.22 26.95
CA ASP A 850 20.73 15.51 26.12
C ASP A 850 22.20 15.80 26.55
N GLY A 851 22.42 16.82 27.38
CA GLY A 851 23.74 17.25 27.85
C GLY A 851 24.25 16.54 29.11
N ILE A 852 23.55 15.48 29.56
CA ILE A 852 23.79 14.73 30.80
C ILE A 852 24.10 13.28 30.48
#